data_AF-A0A969HVY9-F1
#
_entry.id   AF-A0A969HVY9-F1
#
_cell.length_a   1.000
_cell.length_b   1.000
_cell.length_c   1.000
_cell.angle_alpha   90.00
_cell.angle_beta   90.00
_cell.angle_gamma   90.00
#
_symmetry.space_group_name_H-M   'P 1'
#
loop_
_entity.id
_entity.type
_entity.pdbx_description
1 polymer ?
#
loop_
_entity_poly.entity_id
_entity_poly.type
_entity_poly.pdbx_seq_one_letter_code
_entity_poly.pdbx_strand_id
1 'polypeptide(L)'
;ESAAEAARWAAAYRASPLYQQYVAARLPAATAAPSPPTPPKRSSQSMLAQIHIQAWRALGLLRRDRVSLLLLLGQAPLVAGLLLLLVQPDTLLGMHQAGQVQRGAAGQLLFVLVLAGLWFGIISAARSIASERLIYERERRAGLSIIAYLVAKLAVLGGLALLQTALLLGTLSLGIAYPPDAGVLLPLPLELFGTLLLAALAGVALGVLVSAAAPTPERALSVVPVLLIVQILFAGQVFPIAGSTSTLLSQATLSRWAMDALGATLNLNTFCDLPNLATADGSARPPWACALGTLRWRPDEAFPDAYTATADHLRQAWGVLGGYLLLYSGLAGVLLWLREQRIGWRVRLRRMRKAVPPAPAPQTTPALPIMMQHLATRSARSGREEPTLIAPAAVVDNQNTTFPLLRTTAGQYITEPTVVVSATHADEHTTLRPIAAEQEPLPDTAPAAPDSTMPHISRYTIEVELGSRGLFTTYRAYDPLTRRRVAIKVLQAQYCSTVANARFRRAVEQVAALELPAIARVYDSGEIDGQPFEVMQYLAGGSLSARMLAGPLPISTLVPIVERVAAALDEAHTHGLIHRSLKPTAILFNEQQQAVLADFGTQMIPRTVRDLGPAGAFDACYLSPEQVRLAMTLHDYDDDDAPPDDASVPQSDIYALGALVFHSLTGSPLYLADTPWETARAHLYREVPPMSRLAPGLPMPRGCQSLIERALAKDPADRYPLAREFADDLRQLATGRWFLAQLFSDTETAPPAARHRPACR
;
A
#
# COMPACT_ATOMS: atom_id res chain seq x y z
N GLU A 1 6.48 25.15 57.88
CA GLU A 1 7.45 26.26 57.73
C GLU A 1 8.07 26.36 56.34
N SER A 2 8.56 25.26 55.74
CA SER A 2 9.21 25.23 54.41
C SER A 2 8.54 26.04 53.29
N ALA A 3 7.20 25.99 53.14
CA ALA A 3 6.49 26.76 52.12
C ALA A 3 6.53 28.28 52.34
N ALA A 4 6.49 28.74 53.60
CA ALA A 4 6.64 30.15 53.94
C ALA A 4 8.09 30.60 53.71
N GLU A 5 9.08 29.74 53.96
CA GLU A 5 10.47 30.02 53.63
C GLU A 5 10.73 30.14 52.14
N ALA A 6 10.19 29.22 51.34
CA ALA A 6 10.27 29.31 49.88
C ALA A 6 9.66 30.62 49.35
N ALA A 7 8.53 31.07 49.94
CA ALA A 7 7.92 32.35 49.61
C ALA A 7 8.81 33.56 49.98
N ARG A 8 9.45 33.56 51.16
CA ARG A 8 10.42 34.60 51.56
C ARG A 8 11.61 34.66 50.60
N TRP A 9 12.22 33.52 50.28
CA TRP A 9 13.37 33.46 49.36
C TRP A 9 12.99 33.88 47.94
N ALA A 10 11.80 33.50 47.45
CA ALA A 10 11.30 33.97 46.16
C ALA A 10 11.07 35.49 46.13
N ALA A 11 10.57 36.08 47.23
CA ALA A 11 10.42 37.54 47.35
C ALA A 11 11.78 38.26 47.40
N ALA A 12 12.72 37.76 48.21
CA ALA A 12 14.08 38.29 48.29
C ALA A 12 14.82 38.21 46.95
N TYR A 13 14.67 37.10 46.20
CA TYR A 13 15.25 36.96 44.87
C TYR A 13 14.66 37.98 43.89
N ARG A 14 13.34 38.17 43.85
CA ARG A 14 12.68 39.17 42.99
C ARG A 14 13.10 40.62 43.29
N ALA A 15 13.46 40.92 44.53
CA ALA A 15 13.97 42.22 44.94
C ALA A 15 15.48 42.41 44.67
N SER A 16 16.20 41.35 44.25
CA SER A 16 17.65 41.40 44.06
C SER A 16 18.07 42.04 42.72
N PRO A 17 19.29 42.63 42.64
CA PRO A 17 19.84 43.12 41.37
C PRO A 17 19.98 42.03 40.29
N LEU A 18 20.16 40.77 40.69
CA LEU A 18 20.27 39.63 39.78
C LEU A 18 18.95 39.37 39.03
N TYR A 19 17.81 39.55 39.69
CA TYR A 19 16.50 39.43 39.03
C TYR A 19 16.29 40.53 37.99
N GLN A 20 16.72 41.77 38.28
CA GLN A 20 16.72 42.85 37.29
C GLN A 20 17.58 42.49 36.07
N GLN A 21 18.81 42.04 36.28
CA GLN A 21 19.78 41.77 35.21
C GLN A 21 19.45 40.54 34.34
N TYR A 22 18.96 39.46 34.93
CA TYR A 22 18.75 38.18 34.23
C TYR A 22 17.30 37.89 33.86
N VAL A 23 16.32 38.48 34.55
CA VAL A 23 14.89 38.22 34.34
C VAL A 23 14.20 39.45 33.78
N ALA A 24 14.19 40.58 34.50
CA ALA A 24 13.44 41.76 34.08
C ALA A 24 13.98 42.41 32.80
N ALA A 25 15.31 42.52 32.64
CA ALA A 25 15.93 43.07 31.44
C ALA A 25 15.89 42.14 30.21
N ARG A 26 15.49 40.87 30.38
CA ARG A 26 15.39 39.86 29.31
C ARG A 26 13.97 39.43 28.99
N LEU A 27 13.00 39.70 29.88
CA LEU A 27 11.60 39.69 29.54
C LEU A 27 11.34 40.87 28.59
N PRO A 28 10.91 40.64 27.34
CA PRO A 28 10.44 41.75 26.51
C PRO A 28 9.31 42.44 27.27
N ALA A 29 9.36 43.78 27.31
CA ALA A 29 8.30 44.58 27.92
C ALA A 29 6.95 44.07 27.42
N ALA A 30 6.00 43.86 28.33
CA ALA A 30 4.70 43.26 28.04
C ALA A 30 3.80 44.23 27.22
N THR A 31 4.21 44.49 25.99
CA THR A 31 3.35 44.96 24.92
C THR A 31 2.25 43.91 24.75
N ALA A 32 1.02 44.38 24.55
CA ALA A 32 -0.21 43.59 24.61
C ALA A 32 -0.06 42.19 23.99
N ALA A 33 -0.65 41.19 24.66
CA ALA A 33 -0.62 39.79 24.25
C ALA A 33 -0.79 39.67 22.73
N PRO A 34 0.15 38.99 22.02
CA PRO A 34 0.11 38.95 20.57
C PRO A 34 -1.23 38.39 20.13
N SER A 35 -1.93 39.16 19.30
CA SER A 35 -3.16 38.73 18.65
C SER A 35 -2.96 37.32 18.10
N PRO A 36 -3.92 36.39 18.28
CA PRO A 36 -3.76 35.03 17.76
C PRO A 36 -3.35 35.13 16.29
N PRO A 37 -2.25 34.48 15.87
CA PRO A 37 -1.62 34.74 14.59
C PRO A 37 -2.68 34.62 13.51
N THR A 38 -2.96 35.72 12.82
CA THR A 38 -4.03 35.77 11.84
C THR A 38 -3.73 34.67 10.84
N PRO A 39 -4.61 33.66 10.67
CA PRO A 39 -4.29 32.52 9.84
C PRO A 39 -3.89 33.05 8.47
N PRO A 40 -2.74 32.62 7.90
CA PRO A 40 -2.17 33.24 6.72
C PRO A 40 -3.27 33.34 5.67
N LYS A 41 -3.56 34.57 5.20
CA LYS A 41 -4.65 34.82 4.25
C LYS A 41 -4.47 33.85 3.10
N ARG A 42 -5.33 32.83 3.05
CA ARG A 42 -5.31 31.83 1.98
C ARG A 42 -5.46 32.61 0.69
N SER A 43 -4.41 32.65 -0.13
CA SER A 43 -4.47 33.32 -1.43
C SER A 43 -5.59 32.63 -2.20
N SER A 44 -6.71 33.32 -2.40
CA SER A 44 -7.84 32.78 -3.15
C SER A 44 -7.50 32.79 -4.64
N GLN A 45 -6.59 31.90 -5.03
CA GLN A 45 -6.28 31.65 -6.43
C GLN A 45 -7.59 31.33 -7.15
N SER A 46 -7.87 32.06 -8.22
CA SER A 46 -9.10 31.91 -8.99
C SER A 46 -9.25 30.48 -9.49
N MET A 47 -10.48 30.01 -9.69
CA MET A 47 -10.74 28.65 -10.17
C MET A 47 -10.01 28.38 -11.50
N LEU A 48 -9.92 29.38 -12.38
CA LEU A 48 -9.18 29.30 -13.64
C LEU A 48 -7.66 29.15 -13.43
N ALA A 49 -7.07 29.88 -12.47
CA ALA A 49 -5.66 29.70 -12.13
C ALA A 49 -5.37 28.29 -11.57
N GLN A 50 -6.27 27.76 -10.72
CA GLN A 50 -6.18 26.39 -10.22
C GLN A 50 -6.26 25.37 -11.37
N ILE A 51 -7.24 25.52 -12.29
CA ILE A 51 -7.37 24.64 -13.47
C ILE A 51 -6.09 24.67 -14.31
N HIS A 52 -5.59 25.86 -14.64
CA HIS A 52 -4.39 26.02 -15.47
C HIS A 52 -3.14 25.39 -14.86
N ILE A 53 -2.88 25.63 -13.56
CA ILE A 53 -1.71 25.07 -12.85
C ILE A 53 -1.78 23.53 -12.83
N GLN A 54 -2.95 22.97 -12.53
CA GLN A 54 -3.15 21.53 -12.43
C GLN A 54 -3.09 20.85 -13.80
N ALA A 55 -3.67 21.46 -14.84
CA ALA A 55 -3.57 20.99 -16.21
C ALA A 55 -2.12 20.99 -16.71
N TRP A 56 -1.35 22.06 -16.47
CA TRP A 56 0.06 22.13 -16.81
C TRP A 56 0.91 21.08 -16.10
N ARG A 57 0.65 20.83 -14.82
CA ARG A 57 1.38 19.80 -14.08
C ARG A 57 1.05 18.40 -14.62
N ALA A 58 -0.23 18.09 -14.83
CA ALA A 58 -0.64 16.80 -15.37
C ALA A 58 -0.09 16.55 -16.79
N LEU A 59 -0.09 17.59 -17.64
CA LEU A 59 0.53 17.55 -18.97
C LEU A 59 2.06 17.38 -18.90
N GLY A 60 2.72 18.04 -17.94
CA GLY A 60 4.15 17.91 -17.69
C GLY A 60 4.55 16.50 -17.24
N LEU A 61 3.72 15.85 -16.40
CA LEU A 61 3.90 14.45 -16.00
C LEU A 61 3.77 13.50 -17.21
N LEU A 62 2.70 13.65 -18.01
CA LEU A 62 2.50 12.86 -19.24
C LEU A 62 3.63 13.05 -20.25
N ARG A 63 4.17 14.26 -20.41
CA ARG A 63 5.31 14.53 -21.31
C ARG A 63 6.65 14.00 -20.80
N ARG A 64 6.81 13.82 -19.49
CA ARG A 64 8.05 13.30 -18.89
C ARG A 64 8.13 11.78 -19.03
N ASP A 65 7.01 11.08 -18.88
CA ASP A 65 6.89 9.65 -19.19
C ASP A 65 6.68 9.44 -20.70
N ARG A 66 7.76 9.65 -21.46
CA ARG A 66 7.75 9.53 -22.92
C ARG A 66 7.36 8.12 -23.39
N VAL A 67 7.70 7.07 -22.65
CA VAL A 67 7.41 5.68 -23.03
C VAL A 67 5.91 5.42 -22.89
N SER A 68 5.29 5.73 -21.76
CA SER A 68 3.83 5.61 -21.62
C SER A 68 3.08 6.48 -22.62
N LEU A 69 3.56 7.70 -22.91
CA LEU A 69 2.92 8.57 -23.89
C LEU A 69 3.02 8.01 -25.32
N LEU A 70 4.18 7.46 -25.71
CA LEU A 70 4.36 6.81 -27.02
C LEU A 70 3.47 5.57 -27.15
N LEU A 71 3.35 4.74 -26.11
CA LEU A 71 2.43 3.58 -26.11
C LEU A 71 0.96 4.02 -26.22
N LEU A 72 0.54 5.03 -25.44
CA LEU A 72 -0.82 5.56 -25.45
C LEU A 72 -1.20 6.27 -26.76
N LEU A 73 -0.24 6.83 -27.49
CA LEU A 73 -0.49 7.40 -28.82
C LEU A 73 -0.36 6.34 -29.93
N GLY A 74 0.55 5.38 -29.79
CA GLY A 74 0.82 4.32 -30.77
C GLY A 74 -0.31 3.30 -30.95
N GLN A 75 -1.16 3.11 -29.94
CA GLN A 75 -2.35 2.24 -30.06
C GLN A 75 -3.34 2.71 -31.16
N ALA A 76 -3.45 4.02 -31.42
CA ALA A 76 -4.37 4.54 -32.44
C ALA A 76 -3.95 4.17 -33.89
N PRO A 77 -2.72 4.47 -34.36
CA PRO A 77 -2.25 4.02 -35.66
C PRO A 77 -2.08 2.50 -35.74
N LEU A 78 -1.78 1.80 -34.63
CA LEU A 78 -1.75 0.34 -34.61
C LEU A 78 -3.12 -0.26 -34.92
N VAL A 79 -4.18 0.19 -34.22
CA VAL A 79 -5.56 -0.26 -34.47
C VAL A 79 -6.03 0.12 -35.87
N ALA A 80 -5.73 1.33 -36.35
CA ALA A 80 -6.02 1.74 -37.72
C ALA A 80 -5.31 0.85 -38.76
N GLY A 81 -4.01 0.58 -38.58
CA GLY A 81 -3.24 -0.29 -39.48
C GLY A 81 -3.76 -1.73 -39.51
N LEU A 82 -4.15 -2.28 -38.35
CA LEU A 82 -4.81 -3.59 -38.27
C LEU A 82 -6.16 -3.59 -38.97
N LEU A 83 -6.96 -2.51 -38.85
CA LEU A 83 -8.21 -2.37 -39.59
C LEU A 83 -7.99 -2.31 -41.10
N LEU A 84 -6.98 -1.58 -41.59
CA LEU A 84 -6.63 -1.54 -43.01
C LEU A 84 -6.11 -2.89 -43.56
N LEU A 85 -5.61 -3.79 -42.71
CA LEU A 85 -5.26 -5.16 -43.10
C LEU A 85 -6.47 -6.11 -43.15
N LEU A 86 -7.49 -5.86 -42.32
CA LEU A 86 -8.69 -6.71 -42.22
C LEU A 86 -9.82 -6.29 -43.17
N VAL A 87 -9.86 -5.01 -43.57
CA VAL A 87 -10.99 -4.41 -44.29
C VAL A 87 -10.58 -3.94 -45.68
N GLN A 88 -11.36 -4.28 -46.70
CA GLN A 88 -11.11 -3.83 -48.07
C GLN A 88 -11.32 -2.30 -48.20
N PRO A 89 -10.55 -1.58 -49.03
CA PRO A 89 -10.61 -0.12 -49.14
C PRO A 89 -12.03 0.44 -49.36
N ASP A 90 -12.86 -0.26 -50.13
CA ASP A 90 -14.19 0.18 -50.53
C ASP A 90 -15.27 -0.02 -49.44
N THR A 91 -14.97 -0.71 -48.34
CA THR A 91 -15.99 -1.22 -47.39
C THR A 91 -16.77 -0.12 -46.64
N LEU A 92 -16.20 1.09 -46.48
CA LEU A 92 -16.92 2.19 -45.82
C LEU A 92 -17.94 2.91 -46.73
N LEU A 93 -17.73 2.88 -48.05
CA LEU A 93 -18.32 3.87 -48.96
C LEU A 93 -18.83 3.30 -50.30
N GLY A 94 -18.48 2.06 -50.65
CA GLY A 94 -19.08 1.34 -51.78
C GLY A 94 -18.94 2.00 -53.15
N MET A 95 -17.95 2.86 -53.35
CA MET A 95 -17.86 3.70 -54.54
C MET A 95 -17.29 3.01 -55.78
N HIS A 96 -16.76 1.78 -55.69
CA HIS A 96 -16.31 0.99 -56.84
C HIS A 96 -17.03 -0.36 -56.93
N GLN A 97 -17.71 -0.54 -58.07
CA GLN A 97 -18.59 -1.65 -58.44
C GLN A 97 -19.82 -1.86 -57.56
N ALA A 98 -20.99 -1.75 -58.18
CA ALA A 98 -22.27 -2.21 -57.66
C ALA A 98 -22.27 -3.76 -57.58
N GLY A 99 -21.51 -4.33 -56.65
CA GLY A 99 -21.21 -5.76 -56.54
C GLY A 99 -21.54 -6.33 -55.16
N GLN A 100 -20.74 -6.05 -54.13
CA GLN A 100 -20.79 -6.77 -52.85
C GLN A 100 -20.52 -5.94 -51.59
N VAL A 101 -21.20 -4.80 -51.41
CA VAL A 101 -21.21 -4.12 -50.09
C VAL A 101 -22.37 -4.65 -49.25
N GLN A 102 -22.06 -5.51 -48.27
CA GLN A 102 -23.05 -6.01 -47.30
C GLN A 102 -23.13 -5.06 -46.10
N ARG A 103 -24.36 -4.70 -45.66
CA ARG A 103 -24.60 -3.90 -44.44
C ARG A 103 -23.80 -4.35 -43.22
N GLY A 104 -23.65 -5.67 -43.06
CA GLY A 104 -22.91 -6.27 -41.95
C GLY A 104 -21.45 -5.79 -41.87
N ALA A 105 -20.74 -5.63 -42.99
CA ALA A 105 -19.32 -5.27 -42.99
C ALA A 105 -19.09 -3.80 -42.59
N ALA A 106 -19.88 -2.87 -43.15
CA ALA A 106 -19.82 -1.46 -42.78
C ALA A 106 -20.21 -1.25 -41.31
N GLY A 107 -21.31 -1.88 -40.85
CA GLY A 107 -21.74 -1.82 -39.44
C GLY A 107 -20.72 -2.41 -38.46
N GLN A 108 -20.05 -3.51 -38.81
CA GLN A 108 -18.97 -4.09 -38.00
C GLN A 108 -17.77 -3.15 -37.89
N LEU A 109 -17.34 -2.51 -38.98
CA LEU A 109 -16.23 -1.56 -38.93
C LEU A 109 -16.55 -0.34 -38.05
N LEU A 110 -17.72 0.28 -38.22
CA LEU A 110 -18.14 1.40 -37.37
C LEU A 110 -18.19 1.00 -35.90
N PHE A 111 -18.64 -0.23 -35.60
CA PHE A 111 -18.64 -0.77 -34.25
C PHE A 111 -17.23 -0.93 -33.67
N VAL A 112 -16.25 -1.41 -34.45
CA VAL A 112 -14.85 -1.48 -33.98
C VAL A 112 -14.27 -0.07 -33.79
N LEU A 113 -14.60 0.91 -34.63
CA LEU A 113 -14.16 2.30 -34.46
C LEU A 113 -14.74 2.93 -33.18
N VAL A 114 -16.03 2.74 -32.91
CA VAL A 114 -16.68 3.18 -31.66
C VAL A 114 -16.03 2.52 -30.45
N LEU A 115 -15.79 1.21 -30.52
CA LEU A 115 -15.16 0.45 -29.43
C LEU A 115 -13.72 0.91 -29.18
N ALA A 116 -12.95 1.21 -30.24
CA ALA A 116 -11.60 1.76 -30.13
C ALA A 116 -11.58 3.15 -29.48
N GLY A 117 -12.47 4.06 -29.91
CA GLY A 117 -12.61 5.39 -29.31
C GLY A 117 -12.99 5.32 -27.82
N LEU A 118 -13.94 4.45 -27.45
CA LEU A 118 -14.32 4.19 -26.07
C LEU A 118 -13.18 3.56 -25.26
N TRP A 119 -12.46 2.60 -25.82
CA TRP A 119 -11.28 1.98 -25.21
C TRP A 119 -10.22 3.03 -24.87
N PHE A 120 -9.83 3.87 -25.85
CA PHE A 120 -8.83 4.93 -25.68
C PHE A 120 -9.22 5.89 -24.55
N GLY A 121 -10.48 6.32 -24.50
CA GLY A 121 -10.99 7.20 -23.44
C GLY A 121 -10.99 6.55 -22.06
N ILE A 122 -11.60 5.36 -21.93
CA ILE A 122 -11.74 4.66 -20.65
C ILE A 122 -10.36 4.29 -20.08
N ILE A 123 -9.47 3.70 -20.86
CA ILE A 123 -8.19 3.18 -20.34
C ILE A 123 -7.24 4.30 -19.91
N SER A 124 -7.20 5.41 -20.66
CA SER A 124 -6.40 6.59 -20.33
C SER A 124 -6.85 7.23 -19.01
N ALA A 125 -8.14 7.14 -18.68
CA ALA A 125 -8.73 7.76 -17.50
C ALA A 125 -8.86 6.83 -16.28
N ALA A 126 -9.02 5.52 -16.47
CA ALA A 126 -9.38 4.55 -15.42
C ALA A 126 -8.45 4.57 -14.20
N ARG A 127 -7.14 4.68 -14.38
CA ARG A 127 -6.18 4.75 -13.24
C ARG A 127 -5.89 6.17 -12.75
N SER A 128 -6.36 7.20 -13.45
CA SER A 128 -5.81 8.57 -13.39
C SER A 128 -6.03 9.36 -12.09
N ILE A 129 -7.11 9.07 -11.33
CA ILE A 129 -7.34 9.62 -9.98
C ILE A 129 -6.82 8.66 -8.92
N ALA A 130 -6.99 7.36 -9.13
CA ALA A 130 -6.57 6.32 -8.18
C ALA A 130 -5.04 6.31 -7.95
N SER A 131 -4.23 6.56 -8.99
CA SER A 131 -2.76 6.67 -8.89
C SER A 131 -2.29 7.95 -8.20
N GLU A 132 -2.98 9.08 -8.45
CA GLU A 132 -2.60 10.41 -7.95
C GLU A 132 -3.27 10.79 -6.62
N ARG A 133 -4.07 9.88 -6.03
CA ARG A 133 -4.90 10.13 -4.84
C ARG A 133 -4.17 10.85 -3.70
N LEU A 134 -2.92 10.47 -3.41
CA LEU A 134 -2.12 11.08 -2.33
C LEU A 134 -1.75 12.55 -2.60
N ILE A 135 -1.61 12.94 -3.87
CA ILE A 135 -1.35 14.32 -4.29
C ILE A 135 -2.65 15.12 -4.17
N TYR A 136 -3.75 14.61 -4.73
CA TYR A 136 -5.09 15.20 -4.62
C TYR A 136 -5.47 15.49 -3.15
N GLU A 137 -5.29 14.54 -2.24
CA GLU A 137 -5.63 14.73 -0.82
C GLU A 137 -4.77 15.80 -0.11
N ARG A 138 -3.51 15.99 -0.53
CA ARG A 138 -2.64 17.06 0.01
C ARG A 138 -3.11 18.43 -0.48
N GLU A 139 -3.36 18.56 -1.78
CA GLU A 139 -3.74 19.83 -2.41
C GLU A 139 -5.17 20.25 -2.06
N ARG A 140 -6.08 19.28 -1.85
CA ARG A 140 -7.43 19.53 -1.32
C ARG A 140 -7.38 20.18 0.07
N ARG A 141 -6.44 19.77 0.94
CA ARG A 141 -6.22 20.42 2.26
C ARG A 141 -5.62 21.82 2.14
N ALA A 142 -4.86 22.08 1.08
CA ALA A 142 -4.32 23.41 0.75
C ALA A 142 -5.36 24.36 0.12
N GLY A 143 -6.50 23.85 -0.36
CA GLY A 143 -7.63 24.65 -0.85
C GLY A 143 -8.10 24.37 -2.28
N LEU A 144 -7.54 23.36 -2.96
CA LEU A 144 -7.95 22.97 -4.31
C LEU A 144 -9.45 22.62 -4.38
N SER A 145 -10.18 23.19 -5.36
CA SER A 145 -11.59 22.84 -5.57
C SER A 145 -11.76 21.52 -6.36
N ILE A 146 -12.76 20.71 -5.99
CA ILE A 146 -13.07 19.43 -6.68
C ILE A 146 -13.39 19.69 -8.16
N ILE A 147 -14.13 20.76 -8.45
CA ILE A 147 -14.50 21.17 -9.81
C ILE A 147 -13.25 21.55 -10.62
N ALA A 148 -12.35 22.39 -10.09
CA ALA A 148 -11.10 22.73 -10.79
C ALA A 148 -10.23 21.50 -11.07
N TYR A 149 -10.15 20.57 -10.11
CA TYR A 149 -9.41 19.32 -10.30
C TYR A 149 -10.00 18.45 -11.40
N LEU A 150 -11.32 18.20 -11.38
CA LEU A 150 -11.98 17.39 -12.40
C LEU A 150 -11.93 18.03 -13.79
N VAL A 151 -12.18 19.35 -13.90
CA VAL A 151 -12.09 20.08 -15.18
C VAL A 151 -10.65 20.02 -15.74
N ALA A 152 -9.62 20.23 -14.90
CA ALA A 152 -8.23 20.09 -15.34
C ALA A 152 -7.91 18.66 -15.81
N LYS A 153 -8.43 17.63 -15.10
CA LYS A 153 -8.20 16.22 -15.45
C LYS A 153 -8.89 15.84 -16.77
N LEU A 154 -10.15 16.24 -16.94
CA LEU A 154 -10.91 16.05 -18.17
C LEU A 154 -10.31 16.81 -19.35
N ALA A 155 -9.79 18.03 -19.15
CA ALA A 155 -9.12 18.79 -20.21
C ALA A 155 -7.84 18.11 -20.71
N VAL A 156 -6.99 17.61 -19.81
CA VAL A 156 -5.73 16.95 -20.18
C VAL A 156 -5.97 15.58 -20.82
N LEU A 157 -6.85 14.76 -20.23
CA LEU A 157 -7.18 13.44 -20.77
C LEU A 157 -8.03 13.53 -22.05
N GLY A 158 -8.91 14.52 -22.15
CA GLY A 158 -9.66 14.82 -23.36
C GLY A 158 -8.78 15.34 -24.51
N GLY A 159 -7.73 16.11 -24.20
CA GLY A 159 -6.72 16.49 -25.18
C GLY A 159 -5.92 15.29 -25.71
N LEU A 160 -5.64 14.30 -24.86
CA LEU A 160 -5.04 13.03 -25.29
C LEU A 160 -6.00 12.22 -26.17
N ALA A 161 -7.27 12.12 -25.77
CA ALA A 161 -8.31 11.43 -26.54
C ALA A 161 -8.54 12.09 -27.92
N LEU A 162 -8.52 13.42 -27.99
CA LEU A 162 -8.58 14.17 -29.25
C LEU A 162 -7.44 13.80 -30.19
N LEU A 163 -6.20 13.75 -29.67
CA LEU A 163 -5.04 13.36 -30.46
C LEU A 163 -5.12 11.88 -30.90
N GLN A 164 -5.62 10.98 -30.04
CA GLN A 164 -5.84 9.57 -30.38
C GLN A 164 -6.89 9.40 -31.48
N THR A 165 -8.03 10.08 -31.42
CA THR A 165 -9.08 10.05 -32.46
C THR A 165 -8.58 10.64 -33.78
N ALA A 166 -7.79 11.73 -33.73
CA ALA A 166 -7.17 12.32 -34.90
C ALA A 166 -6.16 11.37 -35.57
N LEU A 167 -5.33 10.69 -34.77
CA LEU A 167 -4.38 9.68 -35.26
C LEU A 167 -5.10 8.45 -35.84
N LEU A 168 -6.19 8.00 -35.23
CA LEU A 168 -6.97 6.86 -35.71
C LEU A 168 -7.52 7.15 -37.13
N LEU A 169 -8.29 8.24 -37.29
CA LEU A 169 -8.88 8.60 -38.58
C LEU A 169 -7.83 9.04 -39.62
N GLY A 170 -6.79 9.78 -39.21
CA GLY A 170 -5.70 10.20 -40.10
C GLY A 170 -4.80 9.05 -40.58
N THR A 171 -4.78 7.93 -39.84
CA THR A 171 -4.13 6.70 -40.33
C THR A 171 -5.06 5.94 -41.28
N LEU A 172 -6.36 5.87 -40.98
CA LEU A 172 -7.36 5.23 -41.87
C LEU A 172 -7.48 5.95 -43.22
N SER A 173 -7.33 7.29 -43.25
CA SER A 173 -7.35 8.07 -44.50
C SER A 173 -6.21 7.75 -45.47
N LEU A 174 -5.20 6.97 -45.07
CA LEU A 174 -4.14 6.48 -45.96
C LEU A 174 -4.61 5.32 -46.85
N GLY A 175 -5.61 4.55 -46.41
CA GLY A 175 -6.16 3.41 -47.14
C GLY A 175 -7.62 3.57 -47.56
N ILE A 176 -8.34 4.56 -47.03
CA ILE A 176 -9.77 4.80 -47.31
C ILE A 176 -9.98 6.27 -47.69
N ALA A 177 -10.51 6.52 -48.89
CA ALA A 177 -10.87 7.86 -49.34
C ALA A 177 -12.23 8.27 -48.77
N TYR A 178 -12.30 9.43 -48.09
CA TYR A 178 -13.55 9.98 -47.57
C TYR A 178 -14.10 11.07 -48.51
N PRO A 179 -15.22 10.85 -49.23
CA PRO A 179 -15.87 11.91 -49.99
C PRO A 179 -16.44 12.95 -49.01
N PRO A 180 -16.17 14.25 -49.22
CA PRO A 180 -16.60 15.29 -48.28
C PRO A 180 -18.12 15.41 -48.22
N ASP A 181 -18.83 15.16 -49.33
CA ASP A 181 -20.25 15.45 -49.51
C ASP A 181 -21.20 14.37 -48.96
N ALA A 182 -20.66 13.32 -48.32
CA ALA A 182 -21.42 12.18 -47.81
C ALA A 182 -21.85 12.30 -46.33
N GLY A 183 -21.62 13.45 -45.68
CA GLY A 183 -22.08 13.73 -44.32
C GLY A 183 -23.42 14.49 -44.28
N VAL A 184 -24.06 14.55 -43.10
CA VAL A 184 -25.43 15.05 -42.95
C VAL A 184 -25.51 16.53 -42.53
N LEU A 185 -24.60 16.94 -41.65
CA LEU A 185 -24.48 18.25 -40.99
C LEU A 185 -23.12 18.89 -41.28
N LEU A 186 -22.06 18.08 -41.37
CA LEU A 186 -20.67 18.47 -41.63
C LEU A 186 -20.07 17.52 -42.68
N PRO A 187 -18.90 17.82 -43.28
CA PRO A 187 -18.22 16.88 -44.17
C PRO A 187 -17.93 15.55 -43.47
N LEU A 188 -18.12 14.42 -44.17
CA LEU A 188 -18.02 13.07 -43.60
C LEU A 188 -16.85 12.85 -42.62
N PRO A 189 -15.57 13.13 -42.95
CA PRO A 189 -14.46 12.88 -42.02
C PRO A 189 -14.56 13.71 -40.73
N LEU A 190 -15.19 14.88 -40.77
CA LEU A 190 -15.41 15.75 -39.60
C LEU A 190 -16.57 15.23 -38.72
N GLU A 191 -17.59 14.59 -39.30
CA GLU A 191 -18.66 13.93 -38.53
C GLU A 191 -18.18 12.65 -37.85
N LEU A 192 -17.41 11.82 -38.57
CA LEU A 192 -16.76 10.64 -38.00
C LEU A 192 -15.85 11.06 -36.85
N PHE A 193 -15.04 12.11 -37.04
CA PHE A 193 -14.20 12.68 -35.99
C PHE A 193 -15.01 13.23 -34.81
N GLY A 194 -16.03 14.04 -35.05
CA GLY A 194 -16.87 14.63 -34.00
C GLY A 194 -17.59 13.57 -33.15
N THR A 195 -18.16 12.56 -33.80
CA THR A 195 -18.86 11.45 -33.13
C THR A 195 -17.90 10.58 -32.32
N LEU A 196 -16.77 10.17 -32.91
CA LEU A 196 -15.76 9.37 -32.21
C LEU A 196 -15.08 10.16 -31.07
N LEU A 197 -14.90 11.47 -31.23
CA LEU A 197 -14.40 12.35 -30.17
C LEU A 197 -15.39 12.45 -29.02
N LEU A 198 -16.69 12.66 -29.29
CA LEU A 198 -17.72 12.68 -28.24
C LEU A 198 -17.80 11.34 -27.50
N ALA A 199 -17.74 10.21 -28.22
CA ALA A 199 -17.67 8.89 -27.62
C ALA A 199 -16.42 8.72 -26.75
N ALA A 200 -15.24 9.10 -27.24
CA ALA A 200 -13.99 9.02 -26.48
C ALA A 200 -14.01 9.92 -25.23
N LEU A 201 -14.56 11.15 -25.31
CA LEU A 201 -14.71 12.05 -24.17
C LEU A 201 -15.69 11.51 -23.12
N ALA A 202 -16.81 10.92 -23.53
CA ALA A 202 -17.72 10.22 -22.63
C ALA A 202 -17.05 9.00 -21.98
N GLY A 203 -16.20 8.29 -22.74
CA GLY A 203 -15.32 7.22 -22.23
C GLY A 203 -14.30 7.71 -21.20
N VAL A 204 -13.67 8.87 -21.42
CA VAL A 204 -12.79 9.53 -20.43
C VAL A 204 -13.57 9.85 -19.16
N ALA A 205 -14.79 10.37 -19.26
CA ALA A 205 -15.62 10.68 -18.09
C ALA A 205 -16.02 9.42 -17.31
N LEU A 206 -16.37 8.33 -18.01
CA LEU A 206 -16.62 7.03 -17.41
C LEU A 206 -15.38 6.45 -16.72
N GLY A 207 -14.20 6.54 -17.35
CA GLY A 207 -12.94 6.13 -16.74
C GLY A 207 -12.57 6.99 -15.51
N VAL A 208 -12.83 8.30 -15.53
CA VAL A 208 -12.67 9.20 -14.38
C VAL A 208 -13.61 8.79 -13.23
N LEU A 209 -14.86 8.43 -13.52
CA LEU A 209 -15.83 7.92 -12.56
C LEU A 209 -15.34 6.62 -11.88
N VAL A 210 -14.87 5.66 -12.67
CA VAL A 210 -14.26 4.40 -12.18
C VAL A 210 -13.04 4.71 -11.29
N SER A 211 -12.19 5.64 -11.71
CA SER A 211 -10.99 6.04 -10.96
C SER A 211 -11.31 6.71 -9.63
N ALA A 212 -12.40 7.49 -9.55
CA ALA A 212 -12.87 8.10 -8.32
C ALA A 212 -13.43 7.06 -7.34
N ALA A 213 -14.18 6.07 -7.85
CA ALA A 213 -14.76 4.98 -7.07
C ALA A 213 -13.71 4.01 -6.53
N ALA A 214 -12.72 3.64 -7.34
CA ALA A 214 -11.73 2.62 -7.02
C ALA A 214 -10.86 2.99 -5.79
N PRO A 215 -10.48 2.02 -4.94
CA PRO A 215 -9.58 2.26 -3.82
C PRO A 215 -8.11 2.34 -4.28
N THR A 216 -7.70 1.52 -5.24
CA THR A 216 -6.33 1.41 -5.80
C THR A 216 -6.38 1.44 -7.34
N PRO A 217 -5.29 1.80 -8.05
CA PRO A 217 -5.30 1.89 -9.51
C PRO A 217 -5.43 0.52 -10.19
N GLU A 218 -4.96 -0.57 -9.57
CA GLU A 218 -5.08 -1.93 -10.10
C GLU A 218 -6.55 -2.36 -10.13
N ARG A 219 -7.31 -2.08 -9.06
CA ARG A 219 -8.77 -2.34 -9.03
C ARG A 219 -9.56 -1.44 -9.97
N ALA A 220 -9.01 -0.29 -10.35
CA ALA A 220 -9.63 0.55 -11.38
C ALA A 220 -9.44 -0.07 -12.78
N LEU A 221 -8.24 -0.60 -13.06
CA LEU A 221 -7.94 -1.29 -14.32
C LEU A 221 -8.69 -2.61 -14.47
N SER A 222 -8.85 -3.41 -13.40
CA SER A 222 -9.57 -4.68 -13.46
C SER A 222 -11.06 -4.55 -13.80
N VAL A 223 -11.65 -3.36 -13.65
CA VAL A 223 -13.04 -3.05 -14.02
C VAL A 223 -13.18 -2.69 -15.51
N VAL A 224 -12.10 -2.26 -16.17
CA VAL A 224 -12.13 -1.80 -17.57
C VAL A 224 -12.62 -2.89 -18.54
N PRO A 225 -12.13 -4.15 -18.50
CA PRO A 225 -12.64 -5.21 -19.38
C PRO A 225 -14.13 -5.47 -19.20
N VAL A 226 -14.65 -5.43 -17.96
CA VAL A 226 -16.06 -5.66 -17.66
C VAL A 226 -16.93 -4.55 -18.27
N LEU A 227 -16.50 -3.29 -18.16
CA LEU A 227 -17.22 -2.16 -18.78
C LEU A 227 -17.25 -2.26 -20.30
N LEU A 228 -16.15 -2.69 -20.92
CA LEU A 228 -16.06 -2.86 -22.36
C LEU A 228 -16.92 -4.04 -22.85
N ILE A 229 -16.99 -5.14 -22.11
CA ILE A 229 -17.94 -6.23 -22.39
C ILE A 229 -19.39 -5.68 -22.39
N VAL A 230 -19.77 -4.84 -21.43
CA VAL A 230 -21.09 -4.17 -21.45
C VAL A 230 -21.25 -3.28 -22.69
N GLN A 231 -20.22 -2.50 -23.07
CA GLN A 231 -20.26 -1.71 -24.32
C GLN A 231 -20.39 -2.59 -25.58
N ILE A 232 -19.83 -3.80 -25.59
CA ILE A 232 -19.91 -4.72 -26.73
C ILE A 232 -21.30 -5.35 -26.82
N LEU A 233 -21.80 -5.90 -25.71
CA LEU A 233 -23.06 -6.65 -25.67
C LEU A 233 -24.28 -5.77 -25.99
N PHE A 234 -24.31 -4.54 -25.48
CA PHE A 234 -25.50 -3.68 -25.52
C PHE A 234 -25.48 -2.59 -26.60
N ALA A 235 -24.48 -2.60 -27.49
CA ALA A 235 -24.39 -1.69 -28.64
C ALA A 235 -25.51 -1.87 -29.68
N GLY A 236 -26.13 -3.05 -29.73
CA GLY A 236 -27.15 -3.41 -30.74
C GLY A 236 -26.60 -4.04 -32.03
N GLN A 237 -25.28 -4.07 -32.23
CA GLN A 237 -24.62 -4.55 -33.46
C GLN A 237 -24.10 -6.00 -33.40
N VAL A 238 -24.16 -6.66 -32.24
CA VAL A 238 -23.67 -8.04 -32.06
C VAL A 238 -24.80 -9.00 -31.68
N PHE A 239 -25.71 -8.56 -30.82
CA PHE A 239 -26.84 -9.35 -30.34
C PHE A 239 -28.16 -8.57 -30.51
N PRO A 240 -29.25 -9.22 -30.94
CA PRO A 240 -30.57 -8.60 -30.95
C PRO A 240 -31.04 -8.32 -29.53
N ILE A 241 -31.50 -7.10 -29.28
CA ILE A 241 -31.89 -6.62 -27.95
C ILE A 241 -33.39 -6.86 -27.78
N ALA A 242 -33.75 -7.83 -26.93
CA ALA A 242 -35.12 -8.28 -26.76
C ALA A 242 -35.55 -8.21 -25.28
N GLY A 243 -36.59 -7.42 -25.00
CA GLY A 243 -37.20 -7.27 -23.68
C GLY A 243 -36.79 -6.00 -22.94
N SER A 244 -37.73 -5.44 -22.16
CA SER A 244 -37.67 -4.10 -21.54
C SER A 244 -36.36 -3.79 -20.80
N THR A 245 -35.86 -4.71 -19.98
CA THR A 245 -34.62 -4.52 -19.21
C THR A 245 -33.38 -4.41 -20.10
N SER A 246 -33.30 -5.19 -21.18
CA SER A 246 -32.20 -5.14 -22.15
C SER A 246 -32.20 -3.83 -22.95
N THR A 247 -33.38 -3.29 -23.26
CA THR A 247 -33.54 -1.98 -23.91
C THR A 247 -33.04 -0.84 -23.02
N LEU A 248 -33.37 -0.86 -21.73
CA LEU A 248 -32.86 0.13 -20.76
C LEU A 248 -31.34 0.07 -20.62
N LEU A 249 -30.76 -1.13 -20.56
CA LEU A 249 -29.30 -1.33 -20.53
C LEU A 249 -28.63 -0.83 -21.83
N SER A 250 -29.25 -1.04 -22.99
CA SER A 250 -28.78 -0.50 -24.27
C SER A 250 -28.82 1.02 -24.32
N GLN A 251 -29.93 1.63 -23.90
CA GLN A 251 -30.04 3.09 -23.80
C GLN A 251 -29.00 3.68 -22.84
N ALA A 252 -28.61 2.95 -21.78
CA ALA A 252 -27.56 3.36 -20.84
C ALA A 252 -26.11 3.21 -21.37
N THR A 253 -25.92 2.67 -22.59
CA THR A 253 -24.62 2.27 -23.12
C THR A 253 -24.09 3.29 -24.13
N LEU A 254 -22.85 3.76 -23.98
CA LEU A 254 -22.23 4.79 -24.83
C LEU A 254 -22.09 4.32 -26.28
N SER A 255 -21.70 3.06 -26.48
CA SER A 255 -21.52 2.49 -27.83
C SER A 255 -22.82 2.48 -28.63
N ARG A 256 -23.99 2.31 -28.02
CA ARG A 256 -25.30 2.32 -28.69
C ARG A 256 -25.57 3.66 -29.38
N TRP A 257 -25.33 4.77 -28.68
CA TRP A 257 -25.54 6.13 -29.20
C TRP A 257 -24.46 6.59 -30.16
N ALA A 258 -23.21 6.19 -29.95
CA ALA A 258 -22.13 6.43 -30.90
C ALA A 258 -22.35 5.66 -32.21
N MET A 259 -22.85 4.42 -32.14
CA MET A 259 -23.29 3.66 -33.32
C MET A 259 -24.49 4.30 -34.01
N ASP A 260 -25.49 4.78 -33.28
CA ASP A 260 -26.66 5.48 -33.83
C ASP A 260 -26.23 6.70 -34.66
N ALA A 261 -25.34 7.54 -34.09
CA ALA A 261 -24.79 8.70 -34.76
C ALA A 261 -23.97 8.35 -36.01
N LEU A 262 -23.00 7.42 -35.92
CA LEU A 262 -22.19 7.03 -37.09
C LEU A 262 -23.03 6.35 -38.18
N GLY A 263 -24.01 5.53 -37.78
CA GLY A 263 -24.91 4.86 -38.71
C GLY A 263 -25.88 5.81 -39.41
N ALA A 264 -26.29 6.89 -38.73
CA ALA A 264 -27.04 7.99 -39.34
C ALA A 264 -26.18 8.81 -40.31
N THR A 265 -24.93 9.15 -39.93
CA THR A 265 -23.97 9.85 -40.80
C THR A 265 -23.73 9.11 -42.12
N LEU A 266 -23.53 7.79 -42.07
CA LEU A 266 -23.34 6.97 -43.29
C LEU A 266 -24.66 6.45 -43.89
N ASN A 267 -25.81 6.87 -43.36
CA ASN A 267 -27.14 6.44 -43.79
C ASN A 267 -27.24 4.92 -44.02
N LEU A 268 -26.96 4.13 -42.97
CA LEU A 268 -26.96 2.66 -43.04
C LEU A 268 -28.27 2.09 -43.64
N ASN A 269 -29.37 2.83 -43.54
CA ASN A 269 -30.68 2.55 -44.14
C ASN A 269 -30.74 2.51 -45.67
N THR A 270 -29.69 2.91 -46.40
CA THR A 270 -29.64 2.82 -47.87
C THR A 270 -29.00 1.53 -48.39
N PHE A 271 -28.11 0.90 -47.62
CA PHE A 271 -27.30 -0.26 -48.05
C PHE A 271 -28.07 -1.60 -48.24
N CYS A 272 -29.41 -1.60 -48.27
CA CYS A 272 -30.23 -2.77 -48.66
C CYS A 272 -31.09 -2.50 -49.90
N ASP A 273 -31.07 -1.27 -50.43
CA ASP A 273 -31.66 -0.93 -51.72
C ASP A 273 -30.66 -1.19 -52.87
N LEU A 274 -29.54 -1.87 -52.58
CA LEU A 274 -28.52 -2.26 -53.56
C LEU A 274 -29.05 -3.37 -54.49
N PRO A 275 -28.89 -3.24 -55.83
CA PRO A 275 -29.62 -4.03 -56.83
C PRO A 275 -29.28 -5.53 -56.85
N ASN A 276 -28.19 -5.96 -56.20
CA ASN A 276 -27.67 -7.33 -56.28
C ASN A 276 -28.39 -8.32 -55.35
N LEU A 277 -29.44 -7.88 -54.67
CA LEU A 277 -30.28 -8.68 -53.78
C LEU A 277 -31.64 -9.04 -54.40
N ALA A 278 -31.88 -8.68 -55.66
CA ALA A 278 -33.07 -9.09 -56.41
C ALA A 278 -33.20 -10.62 -56.56
N THR A 279 -34.43 -11.13 -56.59
CA THR A 279 -34.73 -12.45 -57.18
C THR A 279 -34.57 -12.38 -58.70
N ALA A 280 -34.18 -13.50 -59.32
CA ALA A 280 -34.16 -13.62 -60.78
C ALA A 280 -35.55 -13.37 -61.43
N ASP A 281 -36.61 -13.52 -60.65
CA ASP A 281 -38.02 -13.45 -61.09
C ASP A 281 -38.63 -12.03 -60.98
N GLY A 282 -37.85 -11.00 -60.61
CA GLY A 282 -38.29 -9.60 -60.57
C GLY A 282 -39.31 -9.24 -59.47
N SER A 283 -39.64 -10.18 -58.58
CA SER A 283 -40.53 -9.96 -57.44
C SER A 283 -39.84 -9.22 -56.29
N ALA A 284 -40.54 -8.28 -55.64
CA ALA A 284 -40.03 -7.64 -54.43
C ALA A 284 -39.84 -8.68 -53.31
N ARG A 285 -38.61 -8.85 -52.81
CA ARG A 285 -38.32 -9.76 -51.70
C ARG A 285 -38.85 -9.21 -50.36
N PRO A 286 -39.25 -10.09 -49.42
CA PRO A 286 -39.68 -9.67 -48.09
C PRO A 286 -38.51 -9.03 -47.30
N PRO A 287 -38.81 -8.07 -46.40
CA PRO A 287 -37.82 -7.15 -45.81
C PRO A 287 -36.73 -7.80 -44.94
N TRP A 288 -36.87 -9.09 -44.59
CA TRP A 288 -35.87 -9.82 -43.80
C TRP A 288 -34.63 -10.26 -44.61
N ALA A 289 -34.63 -10.18 -45.94
CA ALA A 289 -33.43 -10.50 -46.75
C ALA A 289 -32.22 -9.59 -46.42
N CYS A 290 -32.50 -8.42 -45.85
CA CYS A 290 -31.56 -7.43 -45.34
C CYS A 290 -30.87 -7.82 -44.01
N ALA A 291 -31.24 -8.94 -43.39
CA ALA A 291 -30.92 -9.26 -41.99
C ALA A 291 -29.56 -9.94 -41.70
N LEU A 292 -28.65 -10.04 -42.69
CA LEU A 292 -27.26 -10.51 -42.47
C LEU A 292 -26.39 -9.36 -41.92
N GLY A 293 -26.69 -8.97 -40.68
CA GLY A 293 -26.10 -7.82 -40.01
C GLY A 293 -26.92 -7.31 -38.82
N THR A 294 -27.42 -8.22 -37.99
CA THR A 294 -27.98 -7.94 -36.64
C THR A 294 -29.00 -6.79 -36.53
N LEU A 295 -30.23 -7.02 -36.99
CA LEU A 295 -31.45 -6.51 -36.35
C LEU A 295 -32.64 -7.36 -36.83
N ARG A 296 -32.95 -8.46 -36.13
CA ARG A 296 -34.23 -9.15 -36.28
C ARG A 296 -35.24 -8.45 -35.38
N TRP A 297 -36.22 -7.78 -35.97
CA TRP A 297 -37.29 -7.11 -35.26
C TRP A 297 -38.67 -7.62 -35.71
N ARG A 298 -39.69 -7.39 -34.89
CA ARG A 298 -41.02 -8.01 -34.90
C ARG A 298 -41.93 -7.33 -35.93
N PRO A 299 -42.87 -7.99 -36.64
CA PRO A 299 -43.51 -7.36 -37.81
C PRO A 299 -44.45 -6.16 -37.55
N ASP A 300 -44.86 -5.90 -36.30
CA ASP A 300 -46.18 -5.27 -36.03
C ASP A 300 -46.19 -3.88 -35.36
N GLU A 301 -45.05 -3.28 -34.92
CA GLU A 301 -45.04 -1.97 -34.23
C GLU A 301 -44.10 -0.96 -34.90
N ALA A 302 -44.58 -0.17 -35.88
CA ALA A 302 -43.76 0.79 -36.64
C ALA A 302 -42.77 1.60 -35.78
N PHE A 303 -41.49 1.25 -35.86
CA PHE A 303 -40.40 2.05 -35.29
C PHE A 303 -40.18 3.26 -36.20
N PRO A 304 -40.14 4.50 -35.68
CA PRO A 304 -39.56 5.59 -36.43
C PRO A 304 -38.04 5.36 -36.55
N ASP A 305 -37.56 5.37 -37.78
CA ASP A 305 -36.39 6.17 -38.13
C ASP A 305 -35.02 5.81 -37.51
N ALA A 306 -34.77 4.54 -37.14
CA ALA A 306 -33.44 4.07 -36.72
C ALA A 306 -32.38 4.36 -37.80
N TYR A 307 -31.23 4.97 -37.44
CA TYR A 307 -30.18 5.43 -38.39
C TYR A 307 -30.66 6.40 -39.48
N THR A 308 -31.71 7.18 -39.26
CA THR A 308 -32.09 8.20 -40.25
C THR A 308 -31.04 9.29 -40.38
N ALA A 309 -30.63 9.55 -41.62
CA ALA A 309 -29.68 10.59 -41.99
C ALA A 309 -30.30 12.00 -41.91
N THR A 310 -30.73 12.41 -40.71
CA THR A 310 -31.27 13.73 -40.43
C THR A 310 -30.41 14.48 -39.41
N ALA A 311 -30.28 15.79 -39.61
CA ALA A 311 -29.53 16.66 -38.72
C ALA A 311 -30.10 16.68 -37.29
N ASP A 312 -31.41 16.48 -37.12
CA ASP A 312 -32.04 16.40 -35.80
C ASP A 312 -31.69 15.12 -35.05
N HIS A 313 -31.73 13.97 -35.72
CA HIS A 313 -31.36 12.69 -35.12
C HIS A 313 -29.88 12.65 -34.73
N LEU A 314 -28.98 13.15 -35.60
CA LEU A 314 -27.56 13.26 -35.28
C LEU A 314 -27.29 14.21 -34.08
N ARG A 315 -27.96 15.37 -34.04
CA ARG A 315 -27.88 16.30 -32.90
C ARG A 315 -28.42 15.69 -31.61
N GLN A 316 -29.47 14.88 -31.67
CA GLN A 316 -30.00 14.14 -30.51
C GLN A 316 -28.96 13.14 -29.98
N ALA A 317 -28.37 12.32 -30.84
CA ALA A 317 -27.36 11.33 -30.44
C ALA A 317 -26.11 12.00 -29.84
N TRP A 318 -25.62 13.09 -30.45
CA TRP A 318 -24.53 13.90 -29.88
C TRP A 318 -24.90 14.55 -28.55
N GLY A 319 -26.14 15.04 -28.42
CA GLY A 319 -26.68 15.59 -27.18
C GLY A 319 -26.71 14.56 -26.04
N VAL A 320 -27.07 13.32 -26.34
CA VAL A 320 -27.04 12.21 -25.36
C VAL A 320 -25.61 11.84 -24.95
N LEU A 321 -24.67 11.74 -25.91
CA LEU A 321 -23.24 11.52 -25.60
C LEU A 321 -22.65 12.65 -24.73
N GLY A 322 -22.97 13.91 -25.04
CA GLY A 322 -22.63 15.07 -24.20
C GLY A 322 -23.29 15.02 -22.81
N GLY A 323 -24.53 14.54 -22.73
CA GLY A 323 -25.24 14.27 -21.49
C GLY A 323 -24.51 13.25 -20.60
N TYR A 324 -24.03 12.15 -21.17
CA TYR A 324 -23.22 11.15 -20.45
C TYR A 324 -21.88 11.70 -19.95
N LEU A 325 -21.18 12.48 -20.77
CA LEU A 325 -19.97 13.20 -20.37
C LEU A 325 -20.20 14.06 -19.11
N LEU A 326 -21.30 14.83 -19.08
CA LEU A 326 -21.67 15.63 -17.91
C LEU A 326 -22.09 14.76 -16.71
N LEU A 327 -22.92 13.73 -16.94
CA LEU A 327 -23.44 12.82 -15.91
C LEU A 327 -22.30 12.08 -15.17
N TYR A 328 -21.40 11.42 -15.90
CA TYR A 328 -20.30 10.67 -15.28
C TYR A 328 -19.30 11.59 -14.58
N SER A 329 -19.03 12.79 -15.13
CA SER A 329 -18.21 13.81 -14.49
C SER A 329 -18.83 14.32 -13.18
N GLY A 330 -20.15 14.54 -13.17
CA GLY A 330 -20.91 14.92 -11.99
C GLY A 330 -20.90 13.83 -10.91
N LEU A 331 -21.16 12.57 -11.29
CA LEU A 331 -21.10 11.41 -10.39
C LEU A 331 -19.70 11.22 -9.79
N ALA A 332 -18.63 11.43 -10.57
CA ALA A 332 -17.26 11.40 -10.06
C ALA A 332 -17.02 12.48 -9.00
N GLY A 333 -17.53 13.69 -9.23
CA GLY A 333 -17.52 14.79 -8.25
C GLY A 333 -18.28 14.46 -6.97
N VAL A 334 -19.47 13.86 -7.08
CA VAL A 334 -20.28 13.42 -5.94
C VAL A 334 -19.57 12.33 -5.13
N LEU A 335 -18.93 11.35 -5.77
CA LEU A 335 -18.16 10.31 -5.08
C LEU A 335 -16.96 10.89 -4.31
N LEU A 336 -16.21 11.83 -4.90
CA LEU A 336 -15.12 12.53 -4.24
C LEU A 336 -15.62 13.33 -3.02
N TRP A 337 -16.76 14.02 -3.16
CA TRP A 337 -17.40 14.79 -2.08
C TRP A 337 -17.93 13.90 -0.94
N LEU A 338 -18.64 12.81 -1.26
CA LEU A 338 -19.13 11.83 -0.26
C LEU A 338 -17.97 11.21 0.53
N ARG A 339 -16.84 10.95 -0.14
CA ARG A 339 -15.63 10.43 0.51
C ARG A 339 -15.00 11.45 1.46
N GLU A 340 -14.97 12.73 1.09
CA GLU A 340 -14.54 13.83 1.96
C GLU A 340 -15.42 13.93 3.22
N GLN A 341 -16.75 13.85 3.07
CA GLN A 341 -17.70 13.84 4.19
C GLN A 341 -17.45 12.66 5.15
N ARG A 342 -17.22 11.44 4.63
CA ARG A 342 -16.92 10.26 5.48
C ARG A 342 -15.67 10.45 6.33
N ILE A 343 -14.63 11.10 5.80
CA ILE A 343 -13.39 11.41 6.55
C ILE A 343 -13.69 12.45 7.64
N GLY A 344 -14.40 13.53 7.31
CA GLY A 344 -14.83 14.56 8.26
C GLY A 344 -15.65 13.98 9.43
N TRP A 345 -16.62 13.11 9.13
CA TRP A 345 -17.42 12.40 10.12
C TRP A 345 -16.57 11.52 11.06
N ARG A 346 -15.63 10.71 10.52
CA ARG A 346 -14.73 9.90 11.35
C ARG A 346 -13.84 10.74 12.28
N VAL A 347 -13.38 11.91 11.84
CA VAL A 347 -12.62 12.85 12.68
C VAL A 347 -13.51 13.50 13.75
N ARG A 348 -14.74 13.89 13.40
CA ARG A 348 -15.71 14.48 14.35
C ARG A 348 -16.13 13.48 15.42
N LEU A 349 -16.38 12.21 15.06
CA LEU A 349 -16.64 11.10 15.98
C LEU A 349 -15.46 10.84 16.93
N ARG A 350 -14.21 10.86 16.42
CA ARG A 350 -13.01 10.74 17.27
C ARG A 350 -12.84 11.91 18.24
N ARG A 351 -13.24 13.14 17.86
CA ARG A 351 -13.27 14.30 18.76
C ARG A 351 -14.36 14.16 19.82
N MET A 352 -15.56 13.72 19.45
CA MET A 352 -16.65 13.47 20.41
C MET A 352 -16.29 12.38 21.43
N ARG A 353 -15.68 11.26 21.01
CA ARG A 353 -15.18 10.22 21.93
C ARG A 353 -14.06 10.71 22.86
N LYS A 354 -13.30 11.74 22.48
CA LYS A 354 -12.29 12.39 23.35
C LYS A 354 -12.84 13.53 24.21
N ALA A 355 -14.09 13.94 24.02
CA ALA A 355 -14.74 15.01 24.76
C ALA A 355 -15.59 14.52 25.94
N VAL A 356 -15.64 13.21 26.19
CA VAL A 356 -16.22 12.64 27.41
C VAL A 356 -15.20 12.84 28.55
N PRO A 357 -15.51 13.62 29.59
CA PRO A 357 -14.62 13.75 30.74
C PRO A 357 -14.53 12.41 31.50
N PRO A 358 -13.38 12.09 32.13
CA PRO A 358 -13.30 10.92 33.01
C PRO A 358 -14.29 11.09 34.17
N ALA A 359 -15.01 10.01 34.50
CA ALA A 359 -15.91 10.01 35.65
C ALA A 359 -15.13 10.30 36.95
N PRO A 360 -15.69 11.09 37.89
CA PRO A 360 -15.02 11.38 39.14
C PRO A 360 -14.84 10.10 39.96
N ALA A 361 -13.66 9.94 40.57
CA ALA A 361 -13.37 8.81 41.44
C ALA A 361 -14.33 8.82 42.67
N PRO A 362 -14.85 7.65 43.10
CA PRO A 362 -15.76 7.58 44.24
C PRO A 362 -15.05 8.01 45.52
N GLN A 363 -15.60 9.01 46.20
CA GLN A 363 -15.07 9.50 47.47
C GLN A 363 -15.40 8.53 48.59
N THR A 364 -14.39 8.15 49.36
CA THR A 364 -14.52 7.30 50.56
C THR A 364 -14.89 8.14 51.79
N THR A 365 -16.08 7.92 52.35
CA THR A 365 -16.43 8.29 53.74
C THR A 365 -17.53 7.36 54.29
N PRO A 366 -17.68 7.17 55.62
CA PRO A 366 -18.07 5.87 56.17
C PRO A 366 -19.44 5.80 56.92
N ALA A 367 -19.77 4.55 57.30
CA ALA A 367 -20.67 4.11 58.39
C ALA A 367 -22.22 4.11 58.18
N LEU A 368 -22.77 2.87 58.15
CA LEU A 368 -23.88 2.26 58.95
C LEU A 368 -25.11 3.10 59.42
N PRO A 369 -26.25 2.46 59.81
CA PRO A 369 -26.82 1.14 59.44
C PRO A 369 -28.37 1.23 59.17
N ILE A 370 -29.13 0.14 59.39
CA ILE A 370 -30.62 0.00 59.41
C ILE A 370 -31.23 -0.15 58.00
N MET A 371 -31.88 -1.24 57.54
CA MET A 371 -32.73 -2.34 58.10
C MET A 371 -34.25 -2.09 57.93
N MET A 372 -34.94 -3.12 57.39
CA MET A 372 -36.41 -3.22 57.12
C MET A 372 -36.95 -2.26 56.02
N GLN A 373 -38.01 -2.58 55.25
CA GLN A 373 -38.76 -3.83 54.98
C GLN A 373 -39.64 -3.57 53.73
N HIS A 374 -39.88 -4.57 52.86
CA HIS A 374 -41.23 -5.11 52.58
C HIS A 374 -41.32 -6.03 51.32
N LEU A 375 -42.16 -7.06 51.44
CA LEU A 375 -42.88 -7.80 50.38
C LEU A 375 -42.00 -8.56 49.34
N ALA A 376 -41.93 -9.90 49.26
CA ALA A 376 -42.88 -10.98 49.61
C ALA A 376 -44.25 -10.81 48.91
N THR A 377 -44.75 -11.69 48.03
CA THR A 377 -44.60 -13.16 47.97
C THR A 377 -44.90 -13.76 46.57
N ARG A 378 -44.53 -15.06 46.43
CA ARG A 378 -44.98 -16.13 45.49
C ARG A 378 -44.14 -16.31 44.21
N SER A 379 -43.77 -17.53 43.79
CA SER A 379 -44.04 -18.90 44.31
C SER A 379 -42.91 -19.88 43.93
N ALA A 380 -42.82 -20.98 44.69
CA ALA A 380 -41.97 -22.18 44.52
C ALA A 380 -42.04 -22.84 43.11
N ARG A 381 -41.21 -23.82 42.71
CA ARG A 381 -40.70 -25.00 43.48
C ARG A 381 -39.61 -25.81 42.71
N SER A 382 -38.98 -26.78 43.41
CA SER A 382 -37.96 -27.77 42.95
C SER A 382 -36.53 -27.20 42.85
N GLY A 383 -35.48 -27.66 43.55
CA GLY A 383 -35.15 -28.96 44.17
C GLY A 383 -33.97 -29.57 43.39
N ARG A 384 -32.79 -29.92 43.93
CA ARG A 384 -32.45 -30.56 45.23
C ARG A 384 -30.94 -30.37 45.62
N GLU A 385 -30.66 -30.48 46.92
CA GLU A 385 -29.44 -31.05 47.57
C GLU A 385 -28.00 -30.51 47.28
N GLU A 386 -27.48 -29.71 48.23
CA GLU A 386 -26.08 -29.71 48.75
C GLU A 386 -25.84 -30.95 49.69
N PRO A 387 -24.66 -31.24 50.30
CA PRO A 387 -23.39 -30.48 50.47
C PRO A 387 -22.13 -31.31 50.05
N THR A 388 -20.85 -31.11 50.44
CA THR A 388 -20.15 -30.30 51.47
C THR A 388 -18.67 -30.04 51.06
N LEU A 389 -17.93 -29.19 51.78
CA LEU A 389 -16.45 -29.14 51.78
C LEU A 389 -15.91 -29.19 53.23
N ILE A 390 -14.76 -29.84 53.47
CA ILE A 390 -14.08 -29.89 54.78
C ILE A 390 -12.67 -29.30 54.65
N ALA A 391 -12.30 -28.41 55.58
CA ALA A 391 -10.93 -27.96 55.84
C ALA A 391 -10.44 -28.52 57.19
N PRO A 392 -9.13 -28.70 57.41
CA PRO A 392 -8.30 -27.65 58.05
C PRO A 392 -6.89 -27.57 57.37
N ALA A 393 -5.83 -26.89 57.85
CA ALA A 393 -5.53 -26.17 59.10
C ALA A 393 -4.58 -24.98 58.84
N ALA A 394 -3.94 -24.41 59.89
CA ALA A 394 -2.87 -23.41 59.77
C ALA A 394 -1.70 -23.70 60.76
N VAL A 395 -0.48 -23.30 60.39
CA VAL A 395 0.71 -23.18 61.28
C VAL A 395 1.51 -21.94 60.87
N VAL A 396 2.18 -21.29 61.82
CA VAL A 396 2.84 -19.98 61.71
C VAL A 396 4.35 -20.13 61.98
N ASP A 397 5.24 -19.56 61.15
CA ASP A 397 6.06 -18.36 61.48
C ASP A 397 7.38 -18.18 60.65
N ASN A 398 7.83 -16.92 60.58
CA ASN A 398 9.16 -16.35 60.31
C ASN A 398 9.83 -16.35 58.92
N GLN A 399 9.76 -15.16 58.30
CA GLN A 399 10.88 -14.33 57.81
C GLN A 399 11.96 -14.95 56.89
N ASN A 400 11.70 -14.95 55.58
CA ASN A 400 12.55 -14.21 54.62
C ASN A 400 11.82 -13.97 53.28
N THR A 401 11.88 -12.76 52.72
CA THR A 401 11.09 -12.36 51.54
C THR A 401 11.53 -13.06 50.26
N THR A 402 10.77 -14.08 49.86
CA THR A 402 10.93 -14.82 48.60
C THR A 402 9.66 -14.67 47.77
N PHE A 403 9.74 -14.15 46.53
CA PHE A 403 8.58 -14.12 45.63
C PHE A 403 8.36 -15.51 44.99
N PRO A 404 7.12 -16.00 44.89
CA PRO A 404 6.85 -17.42 44.64
C PRO A 404 6.93 -17.83 43.15
N LEU A 405 7.58 -18.97 42.91
CA LEU A 405 7.43 -19.75 41.68
C LEU A 405 6.09 -20.51 41.71
N LEU A 406 5.19 -20.19 40.79
CA LEU A 406 4.05 -21.06 40.48
C LEU A 406 4.52 -22.19 39.54
N ARG A 407 4.70 -23.39 40.10
CA ARG A 407 4.69 -24.64 39.32
C ARG A 407 3.23 -24.97 38.98
N THR A 408 2.91 -25.05 37.70
CA THR A 408 1.68 -25.68 37.20
C THR A 408 1.97 -27.12 36.78
N THR A 409 1.25 -28.08 37.36
CA THR A 409 1.25 -29.49 36.93
C THR A 409 0.35 -29.69 35.72
N ALA A 410 0.79 -29.21 34.56
CA ALA A 410 0.36 -29.65 33.24
C ALA A 410 1.37 -29.11 32.21
N GLY A 411 2.02 -30.00 31.45
CA GLY A 411 3.04 -29.61 30.48
C GLY A 411 2.45 -29.03 29.20
N GLN A 412 2.11 -27.75 29.20
CA GLN A 412 1.82 -26.97 27.99
C GLN A 412 2.46 -25.58 28.11
N TYR A 413 3.49 -25.33 27.30
CA TYR A 413 4.08 -24.00 27.17
C TYR A 413 3.35 -23.19 26.10
N ILE A 414 3.16 -21.91 26.41
CA ILE A 414 2.30 -20.98 25.67
C ILE A 414 2.93 -20.65 24.31
N THR A 415 2.25 -20.99 23.22
CA THR A 415 2.52 -20.41 21.89
C THR A 415 2.17 -18.91 21.89
N GLU A 416 2.98 -18.07 21.26
CA GLU A 416 2.72 -16.62 21.15
C GLU A 416 1.29 -16.36 20.62
N PRO A 417 0.51 -15.44 21.21
CA PRO A 417 -0.86 -15.18 20.75
C PRO A 417 -0.85 -14.45 19.40
N THR A 418 -1.35 -15.13 18.37
CA THR A 418 -1.61 -14.53 17.05
C THR A 418 -2.56 -13.35 17.17
N VAL A 419 -2.06 -12.12 16.99
CA VAL A 419 -2.89 -10.91 16.94
C VAL A 419 -3.61 -10.86 15.58
N VAL A 420 -4.74 -11.56 15.50
CA VAL A 420 -5.67 -11.42 14.37
C VAL A 420 -6.40 -10.08 14.49
N VAL A 421 -6.02 -9.11 13.65
CA VAL A 421 -6.74 -7.84 13.53
C VAL A 421 -8.04 -8.07 12.76
N SER A 422 -9.08 -8.51 13.47
CA SER A 422 -10.41 -8.66 12.91
C SER A 422 -11.09 -7.30 12.76
N ALA A 423 -11.42 -6.93 11.52
CA ALA A 423 -12.17 -5.72 11.21
C ALA A 423 -13.68 -6.01 11.22
N THR A 424 -14.38 -5.55 12.26
CA THR A 424 -15.84 -5.70 12.36
C THR A 424 -16.57 -4.86 11.31
N HIS A 425 -17.44 -5.48 10.52
CA HIS A 425 -18.72 -4.93 10.05
C HIS A 425 -19.78 -6.00 10.27
N ALA A 426 -20.90 -5.63 10.90
CA ALA A 426 -22.12 -6.43 10.91
C ALA A 426 -22.96 -6.02 9.70
N ASP A 427 -23.67 -6.97 9.09
CA ASP A 427 -25.13 -7.02 9.19
C ASP A 427 -25.73 -8.29 8.53
N GLU A 428 -26.99 -8.54 8.90
CA GLU A 428 -27.98 -9.48 8.35
C GLU A 428 -28.00 -10.95 8.81
N HIS A 429 -29.24 -11.43 8.95
CA HIS A 429 -29.65 -12.63 9.68
C HIS A 429 -29.53 -13.91 8.86
N THR A 430 -29.17 -15.02 9.49
CA THR A 430 -29.81 -16.34 9.27
C THR A 430 -29.69 -17.20 10.52
N THR A 431 -30.83 -17.66 11.05
CA THR A 431 -30.92 -18.62 12.16
C THR A 431 -30.71 -20.05 11.67
N LEU A 432 -29.86 -20.86 12.33
CA LEU A 432 -29.96 -22.33 12.27
C LEU A 432 -29.42 -22.99 13.56
N ARG A 433 -29.87 -24.22 13.83
CA ARG A 433 -29.72 -24.97 15.11
C ARG A 433 -28.36 -25.67 15.26
N PRO A 434 -27.92 -26.00 16.49
CA PRO A 434 -26.78 -26.88 16.69
C PRO A 434 -27.13 -28.34 16.35
N ILE A 435 -26.23 -29.03 15.67
CA ILE A 435 -26.24 -30.49 15.49
C ILE A 435 -25.06 -31.04 16.29
N ALA A 436 -25.31 -32.05 17.11
CA ALA A 436 -24.28 -32.72 17.92
C ALA A 436 -23.40 -33.61 17.04
N ALA A 437 -22.12 -33.75 17.41
CA ALA A 437 -21.22 -34.70 16.76
C ALA A 437 -21.48 -36.12 17.30
N GLU A 438 -21.89 -37.04 16.43
CA GLU A 438 -21.81 -38.48 16.68
C GLU A 438 -20.41 -38.99 16.34
N GLN A 439 -19.87 -39.87 17.19
CA GLN A 439 -18.59 -40.53 17.01
C GLN A 439 -18.83 -41.95 16.49
N GLU A 440 -18.28 -42.31 15.33
CA GLU A 440 -18.18 -43.72 14.91
C GLU A 440 -16.86 -44.35 15.41
N PRO A 441 -16.85 -45.65 15.79
CA PRO A 441 -15.69 -46.32 16.38
C PRO A 441 -14.70 -46.87 15.33
N LEU A 442 -13.42 -46.98 15.73
CA LEU A 442 -12.37 -47.60 14.90
C LEU A 442 -12.57 -49.13 14.78
N PRO A 443 -12.15 -49.76 13.66
CA PRO A 443 -11.95 -51.19 13.57
C PRO A 443 -10.58 -51.62 14.13
N ASP A 444 -10.56 -52.80 14.78
CA ASP A 444 -9.35 -53.42 15.30
C ASP A 444 -8.35 -53.79 14.19
N THR A 445 -7.16 -53.20 14.25
CA THR A 445 -5.91 -53.82 13.76
C THR A 445 -4.74 -53.10 14.39
N ALA A 446 -4.06 -53.75 15.34
CA ALA A 446 -2.92 -53.15 16.03
C ALA A 446 -1.67 -53.13 15.14
N PRO A 447 -1.08 -51.97 14.80
CA PRO A 447 0.28 -51.86 14.31
C PRO A 447 1.24 -51.74 15.51
N ALA A 448 2.52 -52.00 15.27
CA ALA A 448 3.55 -51.97 16.31
C ALA A 448 3.68 -50.60 16.99
N ALA A 449 4.19 -50.60 18.22
CA ALA A 449 4.45 -49.38 19.00
C ALA A 449 5.30 -48.38 18.20
N PRO A 450 4.94 -47.08 18.18
CA PRO A 450 5.72 -46.08 17.47
C PRO A 450 7.06 -45.89 18.18
N ASP A 451 8.14 -46.21 17.46
CA ASP A 451 9.50 -45.89 17.88
C ASP A 451 9.62 -44.36 17.94
N SER A 452 9.78 -43.81 19.15
CA SER A 452 9.77 -42.37 19.41
C SER A 452 11.07 -41.68 19.00
N THR A 453 11.48 -41.91 17.75
CA THR A 453 12.65 -41.30 17.15
C THR A 453 12.37 -39.81 16.94
N MET A 454 13.00 -38.99 17.77
CA MET A 454 12.99 -37.53 17.59
C MET A 454 13.50 -37.20 16.17
N PRO A 455 12.91 -36.23 15.45
CA PRO A 455 13.35 -35.93 14.10
C PRO A 455 14.82 -35.47 14.10
N HIS A 456 15.59 -35.97 13.14
CA HIS A 456 17.03 -35.71 13.02
C HIS A 456 17.35 -34.88 11.78
N ILE A 457 18.29 -33.95 11.90
CA ILE A 457 18.95 -33.29 10.77
C ILE A 457 20.42 -33.72 10.82
N SER A 458 20.88 -34.50 9.85
CA SER A 458 22.23 -35.09 9.88
C SER A 458 22.49 -35.79 11.23
N ARG A 459 23.56 -35.42 11.95
CA ARG A 459 23.90 -35.95 13.29
C ARG A 459 23.13 -35.34 14.46
N TYR A 460 22.30 -34.32 14.24
CA TYR A 460 21.68 -33.54 15.30
C TYR A 460 20.26 -34.03 15.62
N THR A 461 19.93 -34.12 16.90
CA THR A 461 18.58 -34.46 17.36
C THR A 461 17.77 -33.17 17.56
N ILE A 462 16.71 -32.95 16.78
CA ILE A 462 15.85 -31.76 16.97
C ILE A 462 15.12 -31.89 18.30
N GLU A 463 15.24 -30.90 19.18
CA GLU A 463 14.47 -30.81 20.41
C GLU A 463 13.12 -30.10 20.20
N VAL A 464 13.10 -28.97 19.47
CA VAL A 464 11.90 -28.14 19.23
C VAL A 464 12.11 -27.16 18.08
N GLU A 465 11.06 -26.79 17.36
CA GLU A 465 11.08 -25.63 16.45
C GLU A 465 11.08 -24.32 17.26
N LEU A 466 12.05 -23.44 17.03
CA LEU A 466 12.11 -22.09 17.62
C LEU A 466 11.29 -21.07 16.82
N GLY A 467 11.10 -21.33 15.51
CA GLY A 467 10.10 -20.70 14.68
C GLY A 467 10.44 -20.67 13.19
N SER A 468 9.39 -20.57 12.38
CA SER A 468 9.44 -20.36 10.93
C SER A 468 9.18 -18.88 10.61
N ARG A 469 10.15 -18.17 10.03
CA ARG A 469 10.03 -16.73 9.65
C ARG A 469 10.86 -16.39 8.41
N GLY A 470 10.22 -15.76 7.42
CA GLY A 470 10.87 -15.36 6.17
C GLY A 470 11.23 -16.58 5.32
N LEU A 471 12.51 -16.70 4.95
CA LEU A 471 13.04 -17.78 4.12
C LEU A 471 13.38 -19.06 4.89
N PHE A 472 13.47 -18.98 6.23
CA PHE A 472 14.09 -20.01 7.07
C PHE A 472 13.18 -20.52 8.18
N THR A 473 13.40 -21.78 8.56
CA THR A 473 12.89 -22.35 9.81
C THR A 473 14.06 -22.66 10.73
N THR A 474 13.97 -22.21 11.99
CA THR A 474 15.03 -22.39 12.99
C THR A 474 14.59 -23.37 14.06
N TYR A 475 15.41 -24.37 14.33
CA TYR A 475 15.22 -25.42 15.32
C TYR A 475 16.24 -25.28 16.45
N ARG A 476 15.86 -25.69 17.66
CA ARG A 476 16.82 -26.05 18.71
C ARG A 476 17.10 -27.54 18.59
N ALA A 477 18.37 -27.90 18.55
CA ALA A 477 18.80 -29.29 18.47
C ALA A 477 19.90 -29.58 19.50
N TYR A 478 20.10 -30.87 19.78
CA TYR A 478 21.21 -31.37 20.57
C TYR A 478 22.26 -31.99 19.63
N ASP A 479 23.51 -31.58 19.79
CA ASP A 479 24.66 -32.25 19.17
C ASP A 479 25.17 -33.35 20.13
N PRO A 480 24.96 -34.64 19.82
CA PRO A 480 25.39 -35.74 20.69
C PRO A 480 26.91 -35.91 20.74
N LEU A 481 27.63 -35.48 19.70
CA LEU A 481 29.09 -35.58 19.61
C LEU A 481 29.75 -34.58 20.56
N THR A 482 29.29 -33.32 20.52
CA THR A 482 29.87 -32.23 21.32
C THR A 482 29.06 -31.90 22.60
N ARG A 483 28.00 -32.67 22.86
CA ARG A 483 27.14 -32.64 24.06
C ARG A 483 26.54 -31.28 24.40
N ARG A 484 26.27 -30.45 23.39
CA ARG A 484 25.74 -29.07 23.54
C ARG A 484 24.46 -28.87 22.75
N ARG A 485 23.66 -27.91 23.18
CA ARG A 485 22.54 -27.40 22.36
C ARG A 485 23.05 -26.44 21.29
N VAL A 486 22.48 -26.56 20.11
CA VAL A 486 22.75 -25.74 18.93
C VAL A 486 21.44 -25.21 18.37
N ALA A 487 21.49 -24.11 17.63
CA ALA A 487 20.39 -23.69 16.77
C ALA A 487 20.71 -24.14 15.34
N ILE A 488 19.73 -24.75 14.65
CA ILE A 488 19.85 -25.19 13.26
C ILE A 488 18.87 -24.40 12.43
N LYS A 489 19.37 -23.67 11.45
CA LYS A 489 18.58 -22.83 10.54
C LYS A 489 18.56 -23.50 9.17
N VAL A 490 17.36 -23.82 8.68
CA VAL A 490 17.15 -24.55 7.43
C VAL A 490 16.43 -23.64 6.43
N LEU A 491 16.94 -23.55 5.19
CA LEU A 491 16.25 -22.84 4.11
C LEU A 491 15.01 -23.64 3.69
N GLN A 492 13.84 -23.01 3.63
CA GLN A 492 12.61 -23.73 3.30
C GLN A 492 12.60 -24.17 1.83
N ALA A 493 12.09 -25.38 1.58
CA ALA A 493 12.04 -26.00 0.26
C ALA A 493 11.50 -25.08 -0.86
N GLN A 494 10.48 -24.24 -0.60
CA GLN A 494 9.92 -23.36 -1.64
C GLN A 494 10.85 -22.21 -2.09
N TYR A 495 11.98 -21.99 -1.39
CA TYR A 495 13.00 -20.99 -1.73
C TYR A 495 14.34 -21.62 -2.14
N CYS A 496 14.41 -22.95 -2.26
CA CYS A 496 15.61 -23.66 -2.67
C CYS A 496 15.75 -23.65 -4.20
N SER A 497 16.91 -23.25 -4.69
CA SER A 497 17.30 -23.29 -6.11
C SER A 497 18.82 -23.45 -6.20
N THR A 498 19.35 -23.85 -7.36
CA THR A 498 20.81 -24.03 -7.53
C THR A 498 21.59 -22.76 -7.22
N VAL A 499 21.10 -21.60 -7.69
CA VAL A 499 21.66 -20.28 -7.38
C VAL A 499 21.50 -19.94 -5.90
N ALA A 500 20.31 -20.20 -5.34
CA ALA A 500 20.01 -19.83 -3.96
C ALA A 500 20.86 -20.64 -2.96
N ASN A 501 20.96 -21.95 -3.14
CA ASN A 501 21.74 -22.85 -2.31
C ASN A 501 23.24 -22.52 -2.38
N ALA A 502 23.77 -22.24 -3.58
CA ALA A 502 25.16 -21.82 -3.75
C ALA A 502 25.46 -20.47 -3.06
N ARG A 503 24.52 -19.52 -3.12
CA ARG A 503 24.64 -18.22 -2.44
C ARG A 503 24.57 -18.36 -0.92
N PHE A 504 23.64 -19.15 -0.39
CA PHE A 504 23.53 -19.41 1.04
C PHE A 504 24.81 -20.05 1.58
N ARG A 505 25.34 -21.09 0.92
CA ARG A 505 26.60 -21.72 1.29
C ARG A 505 27.77 -20.73 1.36
N ARG A 506 27.96 -19.90 0.33
CA ARG A 506 29.02 -18.86 0.32
C ARG A 506 28.87 -17.87 1.49
N ALA A 507 27.63 -17.51 1.85
CA ALA A 507 27.39 -16.62 2.99
C ALA A 507 27.75 -17.28 4.33
N VAL A 508 27.38 -18.55 4.52
CA VAL A 508 27.75 -19.31 5.73
C VAL A 508 29.26 -19.52 5.81
N GLU A 509 29.91 -19.86 4.70
CA GLU A 509 31.38 -19.99 4.58
C GLU A 509 32.11 -18.69 4.97
N GLN A 510 31.59 -17.52 4.57
CA GLN A 510 32.11 -16.20 4.94
C GLN A 510 31.97 -15.88 6.44
N VAL A 511 30.85 -16.27 7.05
CA VAL A 511 30.54 -15.95 8.46
C VAL A 511 31.24 -16.93 9.41
N ALA A 512 31.41 -18.20 9.00
CA ALA A 512 32.16 -19.20 9.76
C ALA A 512 33.66 -18.84 9.92
N ALA A 513 34.20 -17.95 9.09
CA ALA A 513 35.56 -17.41 9.24
C ALA A 513 35.70 -16.34 10.34
N LEU A 514 34.59 -15.84 10.91
CA LEU A 514 34.58 -14.82 11.97
C LEU A 514 34.48 -15.42 13.38
N GLU A 515 35.53 -15.24 14.21
CA GLU A 515 35.50 -15.59 15.63
C GLU A 515 35.24 -14.37 16.56
N LEU A 516 34.18 -13.60 16.29
CA LEU A 516 33.92 -12.35 17.02
C LEU A 516 33.06 -12.58 18.30
N PRO A 517 33.48 -12.12 19.50
CA PRO A 517 32.75 -12.38 20.77
C PRO A 517 31.33 -11.81 20.88
N ALA A 518 30.94 -10.94 19.95
CA ALA A 518 29.62 -10.31 19.89
C ALA A 518 28.78 -10.80 18.69
N ILE A 519 29.26 -11.78 17.92
CA ILE A 519 28.52 -12.45 16.85
C ILE A 519 28.30 -13.93 17.24
N ALA A 520 27.14 -14.48 16.89
CA ALA A 520 26.82 -15.89 17.15
C ALA A 520 27.72 -16.79 16.30
N ARG A 521 28.44 -17.72 16.95
CA ARG A 521 29.38 -18.61 16.26
C ARG A 521 28.64 -19.62 15.38
N VAL A 522 29.07 -19.75 14.13
CA VAL A 522 28.72 -20.86 13.25
C VAL A 522 29.61 -22.05 13.62
N TYR A 523 29.03 -23.25 13.72
CA TYR A 523 29.71 -24.48 14.08
C TYR A 523 29.80 -25.48 12.93
N ASP A 524 28.80 -25.50 12.05
CA ASP A 524 28.72 -26.46 10.94
C ASP A 524 27.73 -25.97 9.88
N SER A 525 27.76 -26.56 8.70
CA SER A 525 26.79 -26.32 7.63
C SER A 525 26.66 -27.54 6.72
N GLY A 526 25.54 -27.67 6.03
CA GLY A 526 25.32 -28.82 5.16
C GLY A 526 24.05 -28.70 4.33
N GLU A 527 23.60 -29.84 3.81
CA GLU A 527 22.39 -29.97 3.01
C GLU A 527 21.62 -31.22 3.44
N ILE A 528 20.30 -31.13 3.48
CA ILE A 528 19.39 -32.25 3.76
C ILE A 528 18.20 -32.14 2.81
N ASP A 529 17.91 -33.19 2.04
CA ASP A 529 16.82 -33.24 1.06
C ASP A 529 16.76 -32.03 0.10
N GLY A 530 17.93 -31.56 -0.36
CA GLY A 530 18.06 -30.37 -1.23
C GLY A 530 17.95 -29.01 -0.52
N GLN A 531 17.67 -29.00 0.79
CA GLN A 531 17.58 -27.80 1.62
C GLN A 531 18.91 -27.57 2.36
N PRO A 532 19.61 -26.46 2.12
CA PRO A 532 20.82 -26.14 2.86
C PRO A 532 20.49 -25.71 4.30
N PHE A 533 21.38 -26.03 5.24
CA PHE A 533 21.27 -25.68 6.64
C PHE A 533 22.57 -25.14 7.25
N GLU A 534 22.41 -24.32 8.28
CA GLU A 534 23.48 -23.71 9.09
C GLU A 534 23.28 -24.13 10.55
N VAL A 535 24.36 -24.51 11.23
CA VAL A 535 24.36 -24.85 12.65
C VAL A 535 25.15 -23.80 13.42
N MET A 536 24.50 -23.13 14.36
CA MET A 536 25.06 -22.01 15.11
C MET A 536 24.86 -22.13 16.61
N GLN A 537 25.52 -21.25 17.36
CA GLN A 537 25.41 -21.14 18.81
C GLN A 537 23.96 -20.91 19.26
N TYR A 538 23.44 -21.79 20.12
CA TYR A 538 22.16 -21.56 20.79
C TYR A 538 22.32 -20.52 21.91
N LEU A 539 21.47 -19.50 21.91
CA LEU A 539 21.50 -18.39 22.85
C LEU A 539 20.21 -18.38 23.70
N ALA A 540 20.32 -18.85 24.95
CA ALA A 540 19.17 -19.14 25.80
C ALA A 540 18.49 -17.90 26.41
N GLY A 541 19.10 -16.71 26.34
CA GLY A 541 18.58 -15.47 26.95
C GLY A 541 17.45 -14.78 26.17
N GLY A 542 16.98 -15.38 25.07
CA GLY A 542 15.92 -14.83 24.22
C GLY A 542 16.41 -13.71 23.29
N SER A 543 15.47 -13.00 22.66
CA SER A 543 15.73 -11.94 21.68
C SER A 543 15.34 -10.55 22.18
N LEU A 544 15.89 -9.51 21.55
CA LEU A 544 15.46 -8.12 21.80
C LEU A 544 13.99 -7.93 21.43
N SER A 545 13.51 -8.61 20.38
CA SER A 545 12.09 -8.63 20.02
C SER A 545 11.20 -9.10 21.17
N ALA A 546 11.60 -10.16 21.89
CA ALA A 546 10.86 -10.65 23.05
C ALA A 546 10.89 -9.64 24.22
N ARG A 547 12.02 -8.95 24.45
CA ARG A 547 12.11 -7.87 25.45
C ARG A 547 11.20 -6.68 25.10
N MET A 548 11.07 -6.34 23.82
CA MET A 548 10.22 -5.24 23.34
C MET A 548 8.71 -5.52 23.45
N LEU A 549 8.28 -6.79 23.58
CA LEU A 549 6.87 -7.12 23.86
C LEU A 549 6.39 -6.61 25.23
N ALA A 550 7.31 -6.42 26.20
CA ALA A 550 6.99 -5.80 27.48
C ALA A 550 6.75 -4.28 27.40
N GLY A 551 7.05 -3.66 26.25
CA GLY A 551 6.88 -2.24 25.99
C GLY A 551 8.19 -1.51 25.65
N PRO A 552 8.16 -0.16 25.60
CA PRO A 552 9.33 0.66 25.32
C PRO A 552 10.45 0.46 26.34
N LEU A 553 11.69 0.37 25.85
CA LEU A 553 12.88 0.15 26.68
C LEU A 553 13.49 1.49 27.14
N PRO A 554 13.91 1.62 28.42
CA PRO A 554 14.68 2.76 28.87
C PRO A 554 16.00 2.90 28.09
N ILE A 555 16.39 4.14 27.78
CA ILE A 555 17.64 4.42 27.05
C ILE A 555 18.88 3.84 27.77
N SER A 556 18.90 3.83 29.10
CA SER A 556 19.96 3.23 29.92
C SER A 556 20.08 1.70 29.75
N THR A 557 18.97 1.01 29.47
CA THR A 557 18.96 -0.43 29.15
C THR A 557 19.38 -0.67 27.70
N LEU A 558 19.08 0.27 26.80
CA LEU A 558 19.34 0.14 25.37
C LEU A 558 20.79 0.45 24.98
N VAL A 559 21.43 1.45 25.60
CA VAL A 559 22.84 1.83 25.34
C VAL A 559 23.80 0.62 25.36
N PRO A 560 23.90 -0.21 26.41
CA PRO A 560 24.86 -1.32 26.43
C PRO A 560 24.54 -2.44 25.41
N ILE A 561 23.32 -2.50 24.89
CA ILE A 561 22.93 -3.40 23.80
C ILE A 561 23.45 -2.82 22.48
N VAL A 562 23.19 -1.53 22.23
CA VAL A 562 23.61 -0.81 21.02
C VAL A 562 25.12 -0.73 20.92
N GLU A 563 25.86 -0.47 22.00
CA GLU A 563 27.32 -0.44 22.02
C GLU A 563 27.94 -1.78 21.59
N ARG A 564 27.42 -2.91 22.13
CA ARG A 564 27.91 -4.24 21.74
C ARG A 564 27.58 -4.59 20.29
N VAL A 565 26.38 -4.26 19.82
CA VAL A 565 25.98 -4.50 18.43
C VAL A 565 26.76 -3.60 17.46
N ALA A 566 26.97 -2.34 17.81
CA ALA A 566 27.76 -1.39 17.02
C ALA A 566 29.22 -1.84 16.88
N ALA A 567 29.85 -2.31 17.97
CA ALA A 567 31.20 -2.87 17.92
C ALA A 567 31.26 -4.10 17.00
N ALA A 568 30.28 -5.01 17.09
CA ALA A 568 30.20 -6.20 16.24
C ALA A 568 30.01 -5.85 14.74
N LEU A 569 29.17 -4.85 14.44
CA LEU A 569 28.95 -4.38 13.08
C LEU A 569 30.24 -3.77 12.50
N ASP A 570 30.86 -2.82 13.20
CA ASP A 570 32.08 -2.16 12.73
C ASP A 570 33.22 -3.18 12.50
N GLU A 571 33.36 -4.18 13.39
CA GLU A 571 34.38 -5.23 13.26
C GLU A 571 34.10 -6.18 12.10
N ALA A 572 32.83 -6.50 11.81
CA ALA A 572 32.49 -7.24 10.60
C ALA A 572 32.68 -6.40 9.31
N HIS A 573 32.38 -5.09 9.38
CA HIS A 573 32.57 -4.16 8.26
C HIS A 573 34.04 -4.03 7.85
N THR A 574 35.01 -4.09 8.78
CA THR A 574 36.44 -4.12 8.41
C THR A 574 36.86 -5.39 7.68
N HIS A 575 36.10 -6.48 7.81
CA HIS A 575 36.26 -7.73 7.05
C HIS A 575 35.44 -7.76 5.75
N GLY A 576 34.81 -6.64 5.38
CA GLY A 576 33.96 -6.54 4.18
C GLY A 576 32.58 -7.20 4.33
N LEU A 577 32.18 -7.57 5.55
CA LEU A 577 30.95 -8.31 5.82
C LEU A 577 29.87 -7.37 6.38
N ILE A 578 28.80 -7.18 5.61
CA ILE A 578 27.64 -6.36 5.95
C ILE A 578 26.50 -7.28 6.38
N HIS A 579 25.79 -6.95 7.46
CA HIS A 579 24.72 -7.80 8.00
C HIS A 579 23.51 -7.85 7.08
N ARG A 580 23.15 -6.73 6.45
CA ARG A 580 22.04 -6.56 5.47
C ARG A 580 20.62 -6.76 6.04
N SER A 581 20.45 -7.25 7.25
CA SER A 581 19.14 -7.69 7.77
C SER A 581 18.98 -7.53 9.28
N LEU A 582 19.63 -6.51 9.85
CA LEU A 582 19.63 -6.23 11.28
C LEU A 582 18.21 -5.90 11.78
N LYS A 583 17.69 -6.72 12.69
CA LYS A 583 16.33 -6.60 13.25
C LYS A 583 16.27 -7.12 14.70
N PRO A 584 15.25 -6.79 15.51
CA PRO A 584 15.20 -7.18 16.92
C PRO A 584 15.21 -8.69 17.20
N THR A 585 14.88 -9.54 16.23
CA THR A 585 15.01 -11.00 16.37
C THR A 585 16.44 -11.51 16.17
N ALA A 586 17.30 -10.76 15.46
CA ALA A 586 18.71 -11.08 15.25
C ALA A 586 19.60 -10.68 16.44
N ILE A 587 19.16 -9.75 17.30
CA ILE A 587 19.83 -9.43 18.56
C ILE A 587 19.35 -10.41 19.63
N LEU A 588 20.21 -11.37 19.98
CA LEU A 588 19.97 -12.42 20.97
C LEU A 588 20.80 -12.17 22.23
N PHE A 589 20.47 -12.89 23.32
CA PHE A 589 21.18 -12.76 24.60
C PHE A 589 21.78 -14.09 25.06
N ASN A 590 23.03 -14.03 25.54
CA ASN A 590 23.68 -15.16 26.20
C ASN A 590 23.16 -15.32 27.66
N GLU A 591 23.66 -16.33 28.37
CA GLU A 591 23.30 -16.61 29.77
C GLU A 591 23.62 -15.43 30.70
N GLN A 592 24.70 -14.69 30.39
CA GLN A 592 25.15 -13.47 31.06
C GLN A 592 24.31 -12.22 30.67
N GLN A 593 23.20 -12.39 29.93
CA GLN A 593 22.31 -11.32 29.45
C GLN A 593 22.97 -10.27 28.54
N GLN A 594 24.15 -10.57 27.99
CA GLN A 594 24.88 -9.73 27.05
C GLN A 594 24.35 -9.93 25.63
N ALA A 595 24.26 -8.84 24.86
CA ALA A 595 23.85 -8.90 23.47
C ALA A 595 24.88 -9.64 22.60
N VAL A 596 24.37 -10.50 21.72
CA VAL A 596 25.10 -11.25 20.68
C VAL A 596 24.26 -11.19 19.40
N LEU A 597 24.93 -10.93 18.28
CA LEU A 597 24.31 -10.70 16.97
C LEU A 597 24.28 -12.00 16.17
N ALA A 598 23.10 -12.46 15.78
CA ALA A 598 22.88 -13.66 14.97
C ALA A 598 22.44 -13.31 13.54
N ASP A 599 22.28 -14.31 12.67
CA ASP A 599 21.85 -14.15 11.26
C ASP A 599 22.74 -13.21 10.42
N PHE A 600 24.02 -13.07 10.77
CA PHE A 600 24.96 -12.23 10.03
C PHE A 600 25.17 -12.80 8.62
N GLY A 601 25.07 -11.97 7.57
CA GLY A 601 25.40 -12.35 6.18
C GLY A 601 24.50 -13.39 5.50
N THR A 602 23.86 -14.30 6.25
CA THR A 602 23.11 -15.46 5.72
C THR A 602 21.67 -15.13 5.30
N GLN A 603 21.22 -13.89 5.48
CA GLN A 603 19.96 -13.43 4.88
C GLN A 603 20.20 -12.96 3.44
N MET A 604 19.62 -13.73 2.53
CA MET A 604 19.50 -13.39 1.13
C MET A 604 18.60 -12.16 1.02
N ILE A 605 18.99 -11.16 0.22
CA ILE A 605 18.11 -10.03 -0.05
C ILE A 605 16.88 -10.58 -0.79
N PRO A 606 15.66 -10.40 -0.27
CA PRO A 606 14.45 -10.79 -0.99
C PRO A 606 14.43 -10.05 -2.33
N ARG A 607 14.46 -10.78 -3.46
CA ARG A 607 14.55 -10.18 -4.81
C ARG A 607 13.39 -9.21 -5.03
N THR A 608 12.23 -9.51 -4.46
CA THR A 608 11.12 -8.59 -4.29
C THR A 608 10.71 -8.48 -2.83
N VAL A 609 10.20 -7.31 -2.43
CA VAL A 609 9.57 -7.10 -1.10
C VAL A 609 8.29 -7.95 -0.93
N ARG A 610 7.78 -8.58 -2.00
CA ARG A 610 6.66 -9.54 -1.92
C ARG A 610 7.09 -10.91 -1.40
N ASP A 611 8.35 -11.30 -1.60
CA ASP A 611 8.89 -12.61 -1.21
C ASP A 611 9.02 -12.75 0.31
N LEU A 612 8.96 -11.64 1.05
CA LEU A 612 8.88 -11.62 2.51
C LEU A 612 7.58 -12.24 3.08
N GLY A 613 6.59 -12.53 2.23
CA GLY A 613 5.35 -13.21 2.61
C GLY A 613 4.43 -12.42 3.56
N PRO A 614 3.40 -13.07 4.16
CA PRO A 614 2.45 -12.41 5.06
C PRO A 614 3.06 -11.82 6.33
N ALA A 615 4.13 -12.43 6.85
CA ALA A 615 4.89 -11.92 8.00
C ALA A 615 5.84 -10.76 7.62
N GLY A 616 6.05 -10.53 6.32
CA GLY A 616 7.06 -9.64 5.77
C GLY A 616 6.93 -8.17 6.11
N ALA A 617 5.76 -7.73 6.55
CA ALA A 617 5.52 -6.33 6.91
C ALA A 617 6.37 -5.87 8.09
N PHE A 618 6.74 -6.78 9.00
CA PHE A 618 7.61 -6.48 10.13
C PHE A 618 9.10 -6.46 9.73
N ASP A 619 9.54 -7.39 8.89
CA ASP A 619 10.91 -7.40 8.39
C ASP A 619 11.19 -6.17 7.50
N ALA A 620 10.19 -5.72 6.74
CA ALA A 620 10.25 -4.49 5.96
C ALA A 620 10.43 -3.20 6.78
N CYS A 621 10.19 -3.21 8.11
CA CYS A 621 10.35 -2.05 8.99
C CYS A 621 11.81 -1.62 9.23
N TYR A 622 12.79 -2.43 8.83
CA TYR A 622 14.22 -2.20 9.10
C TYR A 622 15.07 -2.07 7.82
N LEU A 623 14.44 -2.15 6.64
CA LEU A 623 15.15 -2.03 5.36
C LEU A 623 15.67 -0.61 5.14
N SER A 624 16.91 -0.51 4.71
CA SER A 624 17.52 0.77 4.31
C SER A 624 17.02 1.27 2.95
N PRO A 625 17.00 2.60 2.69
CA PRO A 625 16.56 3.16 1.41
C PRO A 625 17.22 2.54 0.17
N GLU A 626 18.52 2.26 0.24
CA GLU A 626 19.32 1.64 -0.82
C GLU A 626 18.91 0.18 -1.07
N GLN A 627 18.60 -0.60 -0.04
CA GLN A 627 18.07 -1.96 -0.18
C GLN A 627 16.68 -1.96 -0.81
N VAL A 628 15.82 -0.99 -0.44
CA VAL A 628 14.49 -0.84 -1.06
C VAL A 628 14.62 -0.42 -2.53
N ARG A 629 15.62 0.40 -2.90
CA ARG A 629 15.91 0.72 -4.31
C ARG A 629 16.39 -0.52 -5.08
N LEU A 630 17.27 -1.33 -4.50
CA LEU A 630 17.73 -2.58 -5.13
C LEU A 630 16.56 -3.56 -5.36
N ALA A 631 15.70 -3.75 -4.35
CA ALA A 631 14.50 -4.59 -4.47
C ALA A 631 13.43 -4.04 -5.43
N MET A 632 13.55 -2.77 -5.88
CA MET A 632 12.76 -2.24 -7.00
C MET A 632 13.36 -2.63 -8.35
N THR A 633 14.68 -2.55 -8.49
CA THR A 633 15.37 -2.84 -9.75
C THR A 633 15.48 -4.34 -10.04
N LEU A 634 15.51 -5.19 -9.00
CA LEU A 634 15.56 -6.64 -9.15
C LEU A 634 14.20 -7.28 -9.47
N HIS A 635 13.09 -6.53 -9.46
CA HIS A 635 11.78 -7.07 -9.83
C HIS A 635 11.68 -7.46 -11.31
N ASP A 636 12.50 -6.85 -12.17
CA ASP A 636 12.48 -7.02 -13.63
C ASP A 636 13.53 -8.02 -14.15
N TYR A 637 14.25 -8.75 -13.28
CA TYR A 637 15.30 -9.72 -13.65
C TYR A 637 14.95 -11.15 -13.25
N ASP A 638 15.17 -12.10 -14.15
CA ASP A 638 15.08 -13.55 -13.89
C ASP A 638 16.20 -14.04 -12.95
N ASP A 639 16.02 -15.26 -12.41
CA ASP A 639 16.83 -15.79 -11.30
C ASP A 639 18.35 -15.83 -11.61
N ASP A 640 18.73 -16.15 -12.85
CA ASP A 640 20.12 -16.36 -13.28
C ASP A 640 20.86 -15.07 -13.72
N ASP A 641 20.15 -14.03 -14.17
CA ASP A 641 20.73 -12.82 -14.80
C ASP A 641 20.83 -11.60 -13.85
N ALA A 642 20.39 -11.73 -12.59
CA ALA A 642 20.38 -10.61 -11.66
C ALA A 642 21.79 -10.09 -11.31
N PRO A 643 21.99 -8.76 -11.27
CA PRO A 643 23.26 -8.18 -10.85
C PRO A 643 23.60 -8.54 -9.38
N PRO A 644 24.90 -8.56 -9.01
CA PRO A 644 25.32 -8.91 -7.65
C PRO A 644 24.71 -7.98 -6.58
N ASP A 645 24.48 -8.52 -5.38
CA ASP A 645 23.76 -7.93 -4.24
C ASP A 645 24.47 -6.75 -3.52
N ASP A 646 25.13 -5.88 -4.28
CA ASP A 646 26.15 -4.96 -3.78
C ASP A 646 25.65 -3.51 -3.58
N ALA A 647 24.33 -3.34 -3.39
CA ALA A 647 23.73 -2.04 -3.06
C ALA A 647 23.72 -1.75 -1.55
N SER A 648 23.98 -2.74 -0.70
CA SER A 648 24.14 -2.54 0.73
C SER A 648 25.56 -2.07 1.05
N VAL A 649 25.66 -1.04 1.88
CA VAL A 649 26.91 -0.47 2.39
C VAL A 649 26.95 -0.62 3.92
N PRO A 650 28.10 -0.45 4.61
CA PRO A 650 28.17 -0.45 6.07
C PRO A 650 27.09 0.44 6.74
N GLN A 651 26.81 1.59 6.14
CA GLN A 651 25.80 2.55 6.59
C GLN A 651 24.35 2.06 6.43
N SER A 652 24.10 0.97 5.69
CA SER A 652 22.80 0.28 5.64
C SER A 652 22.49 -0.39 6.98
N ASP A 653 23.48 -1.01 7.62
CA ASP A 653 23.30 -1.62 8.95
C ASP A 653 23.13 -0.54 10.03
N ILE A 654 23.82 0.61 9.89
CA ILE A 654 23.65 1.78 10.77
C ILE A 654 22.22 2.33 10.67
N TYR A 655 21.64 2.37 9.46
CA TYR A 655 20.23 2.76 9.27
C TYR A 655 19.27 1.80 9.97
N ALA A 656 19.48 0.49 9.80
CA ALA A 656 18.67 -0.53 10.46
C ALA A 656 18.80 -0.46 12.00
N LEU A 657 20.00 -0.19 12.52
CA LEU A 657 20.26 0.04 13.94
C LEU A 657 19.54 1.29 14.45
N GLY A 658 19.52 2.38 13.67
CA GLY A 658 18.74 3.59 13.96
C GLY A 658 17.22 3.33 14.01
N ALA A 659 16.68 2.54 13.07
CA ALA A 659 15.27 2.14 13.04
C ALA A 659 14.91 1.23 14.23
N LEU A 660 15.83 0.36 14.62
CA LEU A 660 15.72 -0.52 15.78
C LEU A 660 15.75 0.29 17.09
N VAL A 661 16.67 1.23 17.26
CA VAL A 661 16.72 2.13 18.43
C VAL A 661 15.45 2.97 18.53
N PHE A 662 14.96 3.53 17.43
CA PHE A 662 13.68 4.23 17.38
C PHE A 662 12.53 3.34 17.88
N HIS A 663 12.45 2.10 17.39
CA HIS A 663 11.41 1.17 17.79
C HIS A 663 11.53 0.77 19.27
N SER A 664 12.73 0.43 19.75
CA SER A 664 12.97 0.11 21.16
C SER A 664 12.59 1.26 22.10
N LEU A 665 12.88 2.53 21.76
CA LEU A 665 12.56 3.69 22.59
C LEU A 665 11.10 4.12 22.55
N THR A 666 10.39 3.86 21.44
CA THR A 666 8.99 4.30 21.27
C THR A 666 7.95 3.20 21.46
N GLY A 667 8.34 1.93 21.39
CA GLY A 667 7.43 0.79 21.33
C GLY A 667 6.62 0.71 20.03
N SER A 668 7.04 1.39 18.96
CA SER A 668 6.41 1.31 17.64
C SER A 668 7.46 1.38 16.52
N PRO A 669 7.33 0.58 15.45
CA PRO A 669 8.28 0.63 14.34
C PRO A 669 8.24 2.00 13.64
N LEU A 670 9.36 2.39 13.04
CA LEU A 670 9.53 3.67 12.34
C LEU A 670 8.43 3.91 11.30
N TYR A 671 8.18 2.90 10.47
CA TYR A 671 7.07 2.84 9.55
C TYR A 671 6.41 1.46 9.63
N LEU A 672 5.09 1.44 9.50
CA LEU A 672 4.28 0.25 9.29
C LEU A 672 3.08 0.64 8.42
N ALA A 673 2.73 -0.23 7.48
CA ALA A 673 1.62 -0.07 6.56
C ALA A 673 0.91 -1.42 6.34
N ASP A 674 -0.21 -1.40 5.62
CA ASP A 674 -1.05 -2.59 5.39
C ASP A 674 -0.34 -3.66 4.53
N THR A 675 0.77 -3.33 3.87
CA THR A 675 1.57 -4.25 3.04
C THR A 675 3.09 -4.11 3.31
N PRO A 676 3.88 -5.20 3.13
CA PRO A 676 5.34 -5.13 3.23
C PRO A 676 5.94 -4.10 2.27
N TRP A 677 5.42 -4.04 1.05
CA TRP A 677 5.85 -3.09 0.02
C TRP A 677 5.62 -1.62 0.42
N GLU A 678 4.47 -1.29 1.01
CA GLU A 678 4.23 0.09 1.46
C GLU A 678 5.05 0.47 2.70
N THR A 679 5.39 -0.50 3.55
CA THR A 679 6.31 -0.32 4.68
C THR A 679 7.71 -0.04 4.15
N ALA A 680 8.26 -0.89 3.29
CA ALA A 680 9.56 -0.68 2.65
C ALA A 680 9.62 0.68 1.90
N ARG A 681 8.63 0.97 1.06
CA ARG A 681 8.55 2.23 0.30
C ARG A 681 8.47 3.47 1.19
N ALA A 682 8.04 3.36 2.45
CA ALA A 682 8.07 4.47 3.39
C ALA A 682 9.49 4.91 3.74
N HIS A 683 10.45 3.97 3.81
CA HIS A 683 11.87 4.27 4.08
C HIS A 683 12.48 5.21 3.03
N LEU A 684 12.05 5.13 1.77
CA LEU A 684 12.50 6.00 0.69
C LEU A 684 12.06 7.47 0.84
N TYR A 685 10.81 7.71 1.27
CA TYR A 685 10.13 9.01 1.03
C TYR A 685 9.44 9.64 2.24
N ARG A 686 9.25 8.92 3.36
CA ARG A 686 8.69 9.51 4.57
C ARG A 686 9.80 10.09 5.44
N GLU A 687 9.50 11.20 6.11
CA GLU A 687 10.32 11.76 7.19
C GLU A 687 10.25 10.88 8.44
N VAL A 688 11.19 11.03 9.37
CA VAL A 688 11.13 10.36 10.67
C VAL A 688 10.00 11.00 11.48
N PRO A 689 9.00 10.23 11.97
CA PRO A 689 7.95 10.80 12.79
C PRO A 689 8.52 11.28 14.14
N PRO A 690 8.05 12.42 14.69
CA PRO A 690 8.54 12.92 15.96
C PRO A 690 8.14 11.98 17.10
N MET A 691 9.13 11.45 17.82
CA MET A 691 8.95 10.44 18.87
C MET A 691 7.96 10.86 19.96
N SER A 692 7.89 12.16 20.27
CA SER A 692 6.93 12.74 21.22
C SER A 692 5.45 12.51 20.89
N ARG A 693 5.12 12.16 19.63
CA ARG A 693 3.76 11.76 19.22
C ARG A 693 3.47 10.27 19.42
N LEU A 694 4.48 9.41 19.41
CA LEU A 694 4.35 7.95 19.56
C LEU A 694 4.49 7.51 21.01
N ALA A 695 5.37 8.17 21.76
CA ALA A 695 5.67 7.88 23.16
C ALA A 695 5.26 9.04 24.11
N PRO A 696 3.99 9.51 24.11
CA PRO A 696 3.56 10.63 24.95
C PRO A 696 3.53 10.23 26.44
N GLY A 697 4.62 10.54 27.16
CA GLY A 697 4.80 10.24 28.58
C GLY A 697 6.18 9.70 28.95
N LEU A 698 6.96 9.23 27.97
CA LEU A 698 8.34 8.80 28.19
C LEU A 698 9.29 10.01 28.20
N PRO A 699 10.11 10.20 29.26
CA PRO A 699 11.06 11.31 29.34
C PRO A 699 12.25 11.06 28.40
N MET A 700 12.14 11.56 27.17
CA MET A 700 13.22 11.50 26.19
C MET A 700 14.21 12.66 26.37
N PRO A 701 15.54 12.42 26.39
CA PRO A 701 16.53 13.48 26.43
C PRO A 701 16.44 14.42 25.22
N ARG A 702 16.76 15.70 25.42
CA ARG A 702 16.90 16.67 24.31
C ARG A 702 18.03 16.23 23.39
N GLY A 703 17.77 16.21 22.08
CA GLY A 703 18.71 15.70 21.06
C GLY A 703 18.38 14.32 20.51
N CYS A 704 17.59 13.51 21.23
CA CYS A 704 17.27 12.12 20.85
C CYS A 704 16.71 12.01 19.42
N GLN A 705 15.80 12.92 19.05
CA GLN A 705 15.19 12.96 17.72
C GLN A 705 16.25 13.19 16.62
N SER A 706 17.11 14.19 16.78
CA SER A 706 18.12 14.57 15.78
C SER A 706 19.23 13.53 15.63
N LEU A 707 19.63 12.91 16.74
CA LEU A 707 20.57 11.77 16.76
C LEU A 707 20.06 10.60 15.92
N ILE A 708 18.78 10.25 16.06
CA ILE A 708 18.13 9.18 15.31
C ILE A 708 17.85 9.59 13.86
N GLU A 709 17.48 10.85 13.61
CA GLU A 709 17.31 11.39 12.25
C GLU A 709 18.59 11.33 11.42
N ARG A 710 19.77 11.55 12.03
CA ARG A 710 21.07 11.36 11.37
C ARG A 710 21.32 9.89 10.99
N ALA A 711 21.08 8.94 11.89
CA ALA A 711 21.20 7.51 11.56
C ALA A 711 20.19 7.07 10.49
N LEU A 712 19.02 7.70 10.45
CA LEU A 712 17.92 7.45 9.50
C LEU A 712 17.95 8.36 8.26
N ALA A 713 19.08 9.03 7.98
CA ALA A 713 19.23 9.88 6.80
C ALA A 713 19.05 9.05 5.51
N LYS A 714 18.47 9.67 4.47
CA LYS A 714 18.08 8.94 3.26
C LYS A 714 19.27 8.58 2.39
N ASP A 715 20.24 9.48 2.29
CA ASP A 715 21.55 9.18 1.69
C ASP A 715 22.44 8.48 2.72
N PRO A 716 23.12 7.37 2.39
CA PRO A 716 24.15 6.77 3.24
C PRO A 716 25.27 7.75 3.66
N ALA A 717 25.62 8.72 2.82
CA ALA A 717 26.69 9.69 3.11
C ALA A 717 26.33 10.68 4.24
N ASP A 718 25.04 10.91 4.49
CA ASP A 718 24.54 11.80 5.55
C ASP A 718 24.45 11.11 6.93
N ARG A 719 24.74 9.80 7.00
CA ARG A 719 24.63 8.99 8.23
C ARG A 719 25.91 9.09 9.09
N TYR A 720 26.00 8.26 10.13
CA TYR A 720 27.28 8.04 10.81
C TYR A 720 28.18 7.18 9.91
N PRO A 721 29.50 7.46 9.83
CA PRO A 721 30.44 6.62 9.06
C PRO A 721 30.70 5.27 9.74
N LEU A 722 30.59 5.21 11.07
CA LEU A 722 30.76 4.01 11.90
C LEU A 722 29.58 3.82 12.86
N ALA A 723 29.22 2.57 13.14
CA ALA A 723 28.16 2.25 14.09
C ALA A 723 28.56 2.63 15.53
N ARG A 724 29.84 2.56 15.90
CA ARG A 724 30.32 2.99 17.23
C ARG A 724 30.04 4.46 17.52
N GLU A 725 30.14 5.34 16.52
CA GLU A 725 29.87 6.78 16.70
C GLU A 725 28.40 7.04 17.05
N PHE A 726 27.48 6.30 16.42
CA PHE A 726 26.06 6.34 16.77
C PHE A 726 25.81 5.84 18.20
N ALA A 727 26.50 4.77 18.63
CA ALA A 727 26.40 4.25 19.98
C ALA A 727 26.99 5.21 21.04
N ASP A 728 28.12 5.85 20.73
CA ASP A 728 28.79 6.83 21.58
C ASP A 728 27.92 8.08 21.76
N ASP A 729 27.33 8.61 20.70
CA ASP A 729 26.37 9.71 20.78
C ASP A 729 25.13 9.31 21.61
N LEU A 730 24.65 8.07 21.48
CA LEU A 730 23.51 7.56 22.27
C LEU A 730 23.87 7.43 23.76
N ARG A 731 25.08 6.99 24.10
CA ARG A 731 25.62 6.97 25.48
C ARG A 731 25.78 8.38 26.05
N GLN A 732 26.30 9.32 25.26
CA GLN A 732 26.42 10.72 25.65
C GLN A 732 25.05 11.38 25.88
N LEU A 733 24.05 11.00 25.09
CA LEU A 733 22.67 11.45 25.24
C LEU A 733 22.05 10.89 26.54
N ALA A 734 22.22 9.59 26.81
CA ALA A 734 21.78 8.94 28.04
C ALA A 734 22.42 9.53 29.31
N THR A 735 23.66 10.00 29.21
CA THR A 735 24.40 10.64 30.33
C THR A 735 24.24 12.16 30.39
N GLY A 736 23.45 12.76 29.49
CA GLY A 736 23.18 14.21 29.45
C GLY A 736 24.34 15.08 28.94
N ARG A 737 25.38 14.47 28.36
CA ARG A 737 26.61 15.15 27.90
C ARG A 737 26.59 15.57 26.43
N TRP A 738 25.68 15.01 25.63
CA TRP A 738 25.63 15.18 24.16
C TRP A 738 25.63 16.64 23.68
N PHE A 739 24.90 17.55 24.36
CA PHE A 739 24.88 18.97 23.99
C PHE A 739 26.23 19.68 24.19
N LEU A 740 27.07 19.21 25.12
CA LEU A 740 28.42 19.75 25.31
C LEU A 740 29.35 19.27 24.19
N ALA A 741 29.25 18.00 23.78
CA ALA A 741 30.09 17.46 22.71
C ALA A 741 29.85 18.17 21.36
N GLN A 742 28.59 18.45 21.00
CA GLN A 742 28.30 19.23 19.79
C GLN A 742 28.87 20.65 19.84
N LEU A 743 28.82 21.32 20.99
CA LEU A 743 29.37 22.67 21.16
C LEU A 743 30.91 22.74 21.04
N PHE A 744 31.63 21.63 21.23
CA PHE A 744 33.09 21.58 21.15
C PHE A 744 33.62 20.88 19.88
N SER A 745 32.79 20.16 19.12
CA SER A 745 33.20 19.58 17.82
C SER A 745 33.17 20.61 16.69
N ASP A 746 32.25 21.58 16.74
CA ASP A 746 32.18 22.71 15.79
C ASP A 746 33.44 23.61 15.82
N THR A 747 34.26 23.52 16.87
CA THR A 747 35.50 24.31 17.00
C THR A 747 36.74 23.69 16.36
N GLU A 748 36.74 22.41 15.96
CA GLU A 748 37.91 21.78 15.31
C GLU A 748 37.78 21.59 13.79
N THR A 749 36.59 21.77 13.20
CA THR A 749 36.34 21.57 11.75
C THR A 749 35.98 22.86 11.00
N ALA A 750 36.77 23.92 11.20
CA ALA A 750 36.76 25.04 10.26
C ALA A 750 37.28 24.54 8.88
N PRO A 751 36.52 24.70 7.77
CA PRO A 751 36.99 24.28 6.46
C PRO A 751 38.24 25.09 6.06
N PRO A 752 39.25 24.47 5.41
CA PRO A 752 40.45 25.18 5.00
C PRO A 752 40.07 26.31 4.05
N ALA A 753 40.38 27.55 4.46
CA ALA A 753 39.97 28.75 3.75
C ALA A 753 40.35 28.67 2.26
N ALA A 754 39.35 28.89 1.40
CA ALA A 754 39.51 28.80 -0.04
C ALA A 754 40.63 29.73 -0.52
N ARG A 755 41.79 29.16 -0.86
CA ARG A 755 42.90 29.91 -1.44
C ARG A 755 42.47 30.39 -2.83
N HIS A 756 42.11 31.68 -2.93
CA HIS A 756 42.01 32.38 -4.20
C HIS A 756 43.31 32.17 -4.99
N ARG A 757 43.24 31.38 -6.06
CA ARG A 757 44.26 31.44 -7.12
C ARG A 757 44.04 32.75 -7.88
N PRO A 758 45.04 33.64 -8.00
CA PRO A 758 44.93 34.78 -8.88
C PRO A 758 44.89 34.28 -10.34
N ALA A 759 44.11 34.96 -11.18
CA ALA A 759 44.12 34.69 -12.61
C ALA A 759 45.48 35.05 -13.20
N CYS A 760 46.01 34.20 -14.09
CA CYS A 760 47.14 34.52 -14.94
C CYS A 760 46.93 33.91 -16.34
N ARG A 761 46.73 34.84 -17.30
CA ARG A 761 46.89 34.75 -18.76
C ARG A 761 46.45 33.46 -19.45
#